data_AF-A0A452R0B3-F1
#
_entry.id   AF-A0A452R0B3-F1
#
_cell.length_a   1.000
_cell.length_b   1.000
_cell.length_c   1.000
_cell.angle_alpha   90.00
_cell.angle_beta   90.00
_cell.angle_gamma   90.00
#
_symmetry.space_group_name_H-M   'P 1'
#
loop_
_entity.id
_entity.type
_entity.pdbx_description
1 polymer ?
#
loop_
_entity_poly.entity_id
_entity_poly.type
_entity_poly.pdbx_seq_one_letter_code
_entity_poly.pdbx_strand_id
1 'polypeptide(L)'
;MYRTRFETPPTLLFSLDGFRAEYLHTWGGLLPVISKLKNCGTYTKNMKPVYPTKTFPNHYSIVTGLYPESHGIIDNKIYDPKMNAFFALRSKEKFNPEWYKGEPIWHTAKYQGLKSGTFFWPGSDVEINGIFPDIYKIYNGSIPFEERILAILKWLQLPKDERPHFYTLYLEEPDSSGHSYGPVSSEVIRALQRVDSMVGMLMDGLQELNLHRCLNLILISDHGMEQGNCKKYVYLNKYLGDVKDIRIVYGPAARLRPSDCREPNQHFKPYLKHFLPKRLHFAKNDRIEPLTFYLDPQWQLALTPSERKDCGIGFHGSDNLLSNMQALFIGYGPGFKHNTEVDAFENIEVYNLMCDLLNLTPAPNNGTHGSLNHLLKNPVYTPKNPKEVHPVVQCPFTRSPRRNLDCSCHPSVSIDQSLAQLDLTAPSKVIKRSTLPYGRPRVLQRNTSACLLYQHQFVSGYSRDFLMPLWTSYTVDRNDSFSAENFSNCLYQDLRISLSPVHKCSFYKNNAELTYGFLYPPQLNKGSNQLYSEALLNTNIVPMYQSFQVIWRYFHGTLLPRYAEERNGVNVVSGPVFDSDYDGCYDSSETLKQNSRLIRNQEILIPTHFFIVLTSCKNTFQTPSQCDDLDSLAFILPHRTDNSESCANGKHESSWVEELLRLHRARIMDVEHITGLSFYQERKEPISDILKLKTHLPTFNQED
;
A
#
# COMPACT_ATOMS: atom_id res chain seq x y z
N MET A 1 2.99 -50.55 -14.20
CA MET A 1 3.22 -49.80 -12.94
C MET A 1 2.31 -48.58 -12.93
N TYR A 2 1.25 -48.59 -12.11
CA TYR A 2 0.36 -47.45 -11.94
C TYR A 2 1.10 -46.33 -11.20
N ARG A 3 1.69 -45.36 -11.92
CA ARG A 3 2.24 -44.14 -11.29
C ARG A 3 1.05 -43.38 -10.70
N THR A 4 0.90 -43.43 -9.38
CA THR A 4 -0.15 -42.73 -8.62
C THR A 4 -0.09 -41.24 -8.91
N ARG A 5 -1.15 -40.74 -9.56
CA ARG A 5 -1.38 -39.33 -9.88
C ARG A 5 -1.40 -38.49 -8.60
N PHE A 6 -0.97 -37.24 -8.69
CA PHE A 6 -1.24 -36.26 -7.65
C PHE A 6 -2.75 -36.02 -7.56
N GLU A 7 -3.33 -36.15 -6.37
CA GLU A 7 -4.75 -35.84 -6.12
C GLU A 7 -4.96 -34.32 -6.14
N THR A 8 -4.08 -33.58 -5.44
CA THR A 8 -3.91 -32.14 -5.57
C THR A 8 -2.64 -31.88 -6.41
N PRO A 9 -2.75 -31.20 -7.57
CA PRO A 9 -1.60 -30.67 -8.31
C PRO A 9 -0.51 -30.08 -7.41
N PRO A 10 0.78 -30.45 -7.57
CA PRO A 10 1.85 -29.76 -6.87
C PRO A 10 2.04 -28.35 -7.41
N THR A 11 2.55 -27.45 -6.57
CA THR A 11 2.89 -26.08 -6.94
C THR A 11 4.40 -25.88 -6.81
N LEU A 12 5.04 -25.39 -7.89
CA LEU A 12 6.44 -24.99 -7.92
C LEU A 12 6.54 -23.46 -8.03
N LEU A 13 7.18 -22.86 -7.04
CA LEU A 13 7.55 -21.46 -7.02
C LEU A 13 8.99 -21.31 -7.52
N PHE A 14 9.15 -20.76 -8.72
CA PHE A 14 10.44 -20.63 -9.39
C PHE A 14 10.82 -19.14 -9.48
N SER A 15 11.80 -18.73 -8.66
CA SER A 15 12.33 -17.36 -8.66
C SER A 15 13.55 -17.19 -9.57
N LEU A 16 13.52 -16.13 -10.39
CA LEU A 16 14.65 -15.59 -11.14
C LEU A 16 15.02 -14.23 -10.53
N ASP A 17 16.08 -14.19 -9.73
CA ASP A 17 16.46 -13.00 -8.94
C ASP A 17 16.70 -11.79 -9.86
N GLY A 18 16.18 -10.62 -9.48
CA GLY A 18 16.42 -9.37 -10.21
C GLY A 18 15.89 -9.33 -11.65
N PHE A 19 15.03 -10.28 -12.04
CA PHE A 19 14.35 -10.24 -13.33
C PHE A 19 13.33 -9.10 -13.33
N ARG A 20 13.74 -7.91 -13.76
CA ARG A 20 12.84 -6.77 -13.90
C ARG A 20 11.77 -7.06 -14.96
N ALA A 21 10.54 -6.65 -14.69
CA ALA A 21 9.39 -6.85 -15.58
C ALA A 21 9.67 -6.42 -17.04
N GLU A 22 10.35 -5.28 -17.20
CA GLU A 22 10.72 -4.73 -18.51
C GLU A 22 11.56 -5.69 -19.37
N TYR A 23 12.35 -6.60 -18.78
CA TYR A 23 13.14 -7.55 -19.58
C TYR A 23 12.25 -8.41 -20.46
N LEU A 24 11.06 -8.81 -20.00
CA LEU A 24 10.11 -9.57 -20.83
C LEU A 24 9.37 -8.68 -21.82
N HIS A 25 9.14 -7.40 -21.49
CA HIS A 25 8.52 -6.44 -22.40
C HIS A 25 9.40 -6.17 -23.62
N THR A 26 10.70 -5.95 -23.39
CA THR A 26 11.66 -5.54 -24.42
C THR A 26 12.33 -6.74 -25.09
N TRP A 27 12.77 -7.73 -24.30
CA TRP A 27 13.56 -8.86 -24.78
C TRP A 27 12.75 -10.14 -24.94
N GLY A 28 11.43 -10.12 -24.80
CA GLY A 28 10.58 -11.32 -24.90
C GLY A 28 10.77 -12.11 -26.21
N GLY A 29 11.11 -11.43 -27.31
CA GLY A 29 11.44 -12.10 -28.59
C GLY A 29 12.71 -12.96 -28.55
N LEU A 30 13.60 -12.75 -27.57
CA LEU A 30 14.80 -13.55 -27.33
C LEU A 30 14.60 -14.65 -26.29
N LEU A 31 13.43 -14.70 -25.64
CA LEU A 31 13.09 -15.57 -24.52
C LEU A 31 11.87 -16.45 -24.89
N PRO A 32 12.03 -17.40 -25.83
CA PRO A 32 10.91 -18.14 -26.38
C PRO A 32 10.16 -18.99 -25.34
N VAL A 33 10.84 -19.55 -24.33
CA VAL A 33 10.20 -20.40 -23.33
C VAL A 33 9.34 -19.57 -22.38
N ILE A 34 9.91 -18.51 -21.80
CA ILE A 34 9.21 -17.61 -20.88
C ILE A 34 8.07 -16.91 -21.62
N SER A 35 8.28 -16.47 -22.88
CA SER A 35 7.21 -15.91 -23.71
C SER A 35 6.09 -16.91 -24.00
N LYS A 36 6.41 -18.20 -24.19
CA LYS A 36 5.40 -19.24 -24.33
C LYS A 36 4.60 -19.44 -23.03
N LEU A 37 5.26 -19.45 -21.87
CA LEU A 37 4.57 -19.53 -20.58
C LEU A 37 3.65 -18.33 -20.36
N LYS A 38 4.10 -17.11 -20.70
CA LYS A 38 3.28 -15.90 -20.69
C LYS A 38 2.03 -16.08 -21.55
N ASN A 39 2.18 -16.49 -22.82
CA ASN A 39 1.07 -16.59 -23.77
C ASN A 39 0.12 -17.75 -23.45
N CYS A 40 0.62 -18.83 -22.85
CA CYS A 40 -0.20 -20.01 -22.49
C CYS A 40 -0.74 -19.95 -21.06
N GLY A 41 -0.26 -19.04 -20.22
CA GLY A 41 -0.61 -18.92 -18.81
C GLY A 41 -1.42 -17.68 -18.47
N THR A 42 -1.28 -17.26 -17.22
CA THR A 42 -1.78 -16.00 -16.67
C THR A 42 -0.59 -15.11 -16.33
N TYR A 43 -0.58 -13.87 -16.81
CA TYR A 43 0.56 -12.95 -16.73
C TYR A 43 0.10 -11.57 -16.27
N THR A 44 0.93 -10.88 -15.50
CA THR A 44 0.80 -9.43 -15.29
C THR A 44 2.03 -8.74 -15.87
N LYS A 45 1.84 -7.59 -16.52
CA LYS A 45 2.94 -6.74 -16.96
C LYS A 45 3.86 -6.35 -15.81
N ASN A 46 3.32 -6.14 -14.62
CA ASN A 46 4.10 -5.73 -13.46
C ASN A 46 3.55 -6.43 -12.22
N MET A 47 4.39 -7.17 -11.52
CA MET A 47 4.15 -7.52 -10.12
C MET A 47 4.88 -6.51 -9.23
N LYS A 48 4.18 -5.91 -8.27
CA LYS A 48 4.75 -4.92 -7.36
C LYS A 48 5.47 -5.63 -6.22
N PRO A 49 6.79 -5.40 -6.01
CA PRO A 49 7.49 -5.88 -4.83
C PRO A 49 7.08 -5.13 -3.55
N VAL A 50 7.51 -5.62 -2.39
CA VAL A 50 7.52 -4.85 -1.13
C VAL A 50 8.73 -3.92 -1.06
N TYR A 51 8.63 -2.88 -0.24
CA TYR A 51 9.74 -1.99 0.08
C TYR A 51 10.51 -2.46 1.32
N PRO A 52 11.85 -2.39 1.34
CA PRO A 52 12.73 -2.06 0.22
C PRO A 52 12.77 -3.20 -0.81
N THR A 53 12.99 -2.86 -2.08
CA THR A 53 13.01 -3.80 -3.20
C THR A 53 14.31 -4.62 -3.24
N LYS A 54 14.50 -5.44 -2.21
CA LYS A 54 15.69 -6.27 -1.93
C LYS A 54 15.33 -7.75 -1.85
N THR A 55 16.32 -8.59 -2.09
CA THR A 55 16.20 -10.04 -2.21
C THR A 55 15.52 -10.72 -1.03
N PHE A 56 16.10 -10.64 0.18
CA PHE A 56 15.56 -11.35 1.34
C PHE A 56 14.17 -10.85 1.77
N PRO A 57 13.91 -9.52 1.85
CA PRO A 57 12.58 -9.02 2.15
C PRO A 57 11.52 -9.59 1.20
N ASN A 58 11.73 -9.45 -0.11
CA ASN A 58 10.73 -9.82 -1.10
C ASN A 58 10.50 -11.32 -1.21
N HIS A 59 11.56 -12.13 -1.25
CA HIS A 59 11.40 -13.58 -1.25
C HIS A 59 10.67 -14.09 -0.01
N TYR A 60 10.92 -13.48 1.15
CA TYR A 60 10.25 -13.89 2.39
C TYR A 60 8.81 -13.35 2.47
N SER A 61 8.51 -12.16 1.94
CA SER A 61 7.15 -11.66 1.76
C SER A 61 6.32 -12.57 0.85
N ILE A 62 6.87 -13.04 -0.28
CA ILE A 62 6.17 -13.94 -1.22
C ILE A 62 5.65 -15.20 -0.51
N VAL A 63 6.45 -15.78 0.39
CA VAL A 63 6.11 -17.05 1.06
C VAL A 63 5.42 -16.89 2.40
N THR A 64 5.21 -15.66 2.88
CA THR A 64 4.48 -15.37 4.14
C THR A 64 3.24 -14.50 3.94
N GLY A 65 3.15 -13.79 2.82
CA GLY A 65 2.13 -12.78 2.56
C GLY A 65 2.25 -11.55 3.46
N LEU A 66 3.37 -11.37 4.16
CA LEU A 66 3.58 -10.31 5.13
C LEU A 66 4.45 -9.18 4.57
N TYR A 67 4.27 -7.97 5.09
CA TYR A 67 5.22 -6.87 4.89
C TYR A 67 6.52 -7.09 5.68
N PRO A 68 7.65 -6.52 5.22
CA PRO A 68 8.94 -6.62 5.94
C PRO A 68 8.91 -6.14 7.38
N GLU A 69 8.13 -5.11 7.68
CA GLU A 69 7.96 -4.63 9.05
C GLU A 69 7.29 -5.66 9.97
N SER A 70 6.51 -6.60 9.41
CA SER A 70 5.81 -7.65 10.16
C SER A 70 6.61 -8.95 10.24
N HIS A 71 7.21 -9.41 9.13
CA HIS A 71 7.96 -10.66 9.11
C HIS A 71 9.42 -10.52 9.59
N GLY A 72 9.89 -9.29 9.81
CA GLY A 72 11.15 -8.98 10.50
C GLY A 72 12.41 -9.00 9.64
N ILE A 73 12.32 -9.46 8.39
CA ILE A 73 13.43 -9.45 7.43
C ILE A 73 13.33 -8.19 6.57
N ILE A 74 13.83 -7.07 7.09
CA ILE A 74 13.66 -5.75 6.48
C ILE A 74 14.69 -5.39 5.40
N ASP A 75 15.81 -6.11 5.33
CA ASP A 75 16.87 -5.95 4.32
C ASP A 75 17.82 -7.16 4.35
N ASN A 76 18.76 -7.25 3.42
CA ASN A 76 19.85 -8.22 3.38
C ASN A 76 20.91 -7.96 4.48
N LYS A 77 20.87 -6.78 5.13
CA LYS A 77 21.71 -6.37 6.27
C LYS A 77 20.86 -5.63 7.29
N ILE A 78 20.82 -6.13 8.53
CA ILE A 78 19.92 -5.60 9.56
C ILE A 78 20.66 -5.53 10.89
N TYR A 79 20.37 -4.51 11.69
CA TYR A 79 20.71 -4.48 13.11
C TYR A 79 19.44 -4.55 13.94
N ASP A 80 19.40 -5.45 14.93
CA ASP A 80 18.31 -5.51 15.89
C ASP A 80 18.79 -4.95 17.24
N PRO A 81 18.20 -3.84 17.73
CA PRO A 81 18.63 -3.23 18.99
C PRO A 81 18.27 -4.07 20.22
N LYS A 82 17.23 -4.92 20.15
CA LYS A 82 16.80 -5.78 21.26
C LYS A 82 17.69 -7.02 21.37
N MET A 83 18.06 -7.59 20.23
CA MET A 83 19.00 -8.72 20.18
C MET A 83 20.47 -8.27 20.29
N ASN A 84 20.75 -6.98 20.06
CA ASN A 84 22.10 -6.42 19.94
C ASN A 84 22.97 -7.22 18.95
N ALA A 85 22.38 -7.58 17.80
CA ALA A 85 22.99 -8.45 16.80
C ALA A 85 22.88 -7.87 15.38
N PHE A 86 23.79 -8.29 14.50
CA PHE A 86 23.81 -7.87 13.09
C PHE A 86 23.54 -9.06 12.17
N PHE A 87 22.42 -9.01 11.47
CA PHE A 87 22.10 -9.93 10.39
C PHE A 87 22.84 -9.54 9.11
N ALA A 88 23.46 -10.52 8.47
CA ALA A 88 23.95 -10.42 7.10
C ALA A 88 23.94 -11.80 6.43
N LEU A 89 23.73 -11.86 5.12
CA LEU A 89 23.58 -13.11 4.36
C LEU A 89 24.79 -14.07 4.48
N ARG A 90 25.98 -13.52 4.70
CA ARG A 90 27.24 -14.29 4.82
C ARG A 90 27.64 -14.57 6.28
N SER A 91 26.80 -14.21 7.23
CA SER A 91 27.05 -14.39 8.67
C SER A 91 26.31 -15.61 9.21
N LYS A 92 26.74 -16.10 10.39
CA LYS A 92 26.03 -17.16 11.11
C LYS A 92 24.62 -16.74 11.56
N GLU A 93 24.39 -15.44 11.77
CA GLU A 93 23.07 -14.88 12.12
C GLU A 93 22.01 -15.16 11.05
N LYS A 94 22.41 -15.45 9.80
CA LYS A 94 21.48 -15.93 8.77
C LYS A 94 20.66 -17.15 9.22
N PHE A 95 21.24 -18.00 10.06
CA PHE A 95 20.59 -19.24 10.54
C PHE A 95 19.89 -19.08 11.89
N ASN A 96 19.89 -17.87 12.48
CA ASN A 96 19.22 -17.62 13.75
C ASN A 96 17.70 -17.40 13.50
N PRO A 97 16.81 -18.27 14.03
CA PRO A 97 15.37 -18.17 13.79
C PRO A 97 14.74 -16.92 14.38
N GLU A 98 15.39 -16.22 15.32
CA GLU A 98 14.86 -14.97 15.88
C GLU A 98 14.67 -13.86 14.82
N TRP A 99 15.41 -13.92 13.71
CA TRP A 99 15.25 -12.98 12.59
C TRP A 99 13.95 -13.19 11.81
N TYR A 100 13.45 -14.43 11.75
CA TYR A 100 12.38 -14.83 10.83
C TYR A 100 11.05 -14.92 11.58
N LYS A 101 10.14 -13.98 11.34
CA LYS A 101 8.79 -13.98 11.92
C LYS A 101 7.75 -14.42 10.90
N GLY A 102 6.50 -14.53 11.33
CA GLY A 102 5.40 -15.01 10.48
C GLY A 102 5.47 -16.52 10.22
N GLU A 103 4.62 -16.98 9.29
CA GLU A 103 4.52 -18.39 8.91
C GLU A 103 4.79 -18.56 7.42
N PRO A 104 5.95 -19.11 7.02
CA PRO A 104 6.19 -19.39 5.62
C PRO A 104 5.34 -20.56 5.14
N ILE A 105 4.97 -20.57 3.85
CA ILE A 105 4.01 -21.54 3.29
C ILE A 105 4.41 -23.00 3.47
N TRP A 106 5.70 -23.34 3.54
CA TRP A 106 6.13 -24.71 3.82
C TRP A 106 5.73 -25.16 5.23
N HIS A 107 5.56 -24.25 6.20
CA HIS A 107 5.00 -24.56 7.52
C HIS A 107 3.49 -24.70 7.45
N THR A 108 2.81 -23.78 6.77
CA THR A 108 1.36 -23.86 6.54
C THR A 108 0.97 -25.20 5.89
N ALA A 109 1.77 -25.64 4.92
CA ALA A 109 1.67 -26.94 4.28
C ALA A 109 1.89 -28.09 5.28
N LYS A 110 2.98 -28.02 6.06
CA LYS A 110 3.34 -29.05 7.07
C LYS A 110 2.24 -29.25 8.11
N TYR A 111 1.68 -28.16 8.64
CA TYR A 111 0.59 -28.21 9.63
C TYR A 111 -0.70 -28.82 9.08
N GLN A 112 -0.87 -28.81 7.76
CA GLN A 112 -2.04 -29.36 7.07
C GLN A 112 -1.73 -30.66 6.31
N GLY A 113 -0.60 -31.32 6.63
CA GLY A 113 -0.27 -32.66 6.15
C GLY A 113 0.36 -32.72 4.75
N LEU A 114 0.76 -31.59 4.17
CA LEU A 114 1.48 -31.54 2.90
C LEU A 114 2.99 -31.44 3.12
N LYS A 115 3.76 -32.10 2.26
CA LYS A 115 5.24 -32.05 2.25
C LYS A 115 5.77 -30.93 1.37
N SER A 116 6.96 -30.43 1.70
CA SER A 116 7.64 -29.34 0.99
C SER A 116 9.08 -29.68 0.59
N GLY A 117 9.50 -29.22 -0.59
CA GLY A 117 10.84 -29.44 -1.15
C GLY A 117 11.47 -28.16 -1.66
N THR A 118 12.39 -27.57 -0.92
CA THR A 118 12.99 -26.27 -1.25
C THR A 118 14.41 -26.40 -1.79
N PHE A 119 14.60 -26.11 -3.07
CA PHE A 119 15.93 -25.94 -3.65
C PHE A 119 16.29 -24.46 -3.63
N PHE A 120 16.75 -24.03 -2.45
CA PHE A 120 17.04 -22.65 -2.06
C PHE A 120 15.78 -21.77 -1.98
N TRP A 121 15.66 -21.11 -0.83
CA TRP A 121 14.75 -19.99 -0.59
C TRP A 121 15.14 -19.31 0.73
N PRO A 122 15.12 -17.97 0.84
CA PRO A 122 15.35 -17.29 2.12
C PRO A 122 14.43 -17.82 3.23
N GLY A 123 15.03 -18.25 4.34
CA GLY A 123 14.33 -18.84 5.49
C GLY A 123 14.09 -20.34 5.41
N SER A 124 14.25 -20.99 4.24
CA SER A 124 14.01 -22.43 4.11
C SER A 124 15.12 -23.32 4.69
N ASP A 125 16.32 -22.76 4.89
CA ASP A 125 17.44 -23.40 5.58
C ASP A 125 17.61 -22.91 7.03
N VAL A 126 16.51 -22.44 7.64
CA VAL A 126 16.44 -21.95 9.02
C VAL A 126 15.35 -22.70 9.78
N GLU A 127 15.63 -23.07 11.03
CA GLU A 127 14.70 -23.80 11.90
C GLU A 127 13.65 -22.87 12.52
N ILE A 128 12.72 -22.39 11.71
CA ILE A 128 11.68 -21.46 12.16
C ILE A 128 10.63 -22.24 12.96
N ASN A 129 10.32 -21.82 14.19
CA ASN A 129 9.41 -22.53 15.09
C ASN A 129 9.73 -24.03 15.27
N GLY A 130 11.01 -24.43 15.20
CA GLY A 130 11.43 -25.83 15.35
C GLY A 130 11.20 -26.71 14.10
N ILE A 131 10.93 -26.11 12.93
CA ILE A 131 10.53 -26.84 11.72
C ILE A 131 11.40 -26.41 10.52
N PHE A 132 11.77 -27.40 9.72
CA PHE A 132 12.33 -27.22 8.38
C PHE A 132 11.33 -27.74 7.32
N PRO A 133 11.48 -27.35 6.04
CA PRO A 133 10.88 -28.10 4.94
C PRO A 133 11.31 -29.58 4.96
N ASP A 134 10.46 -30.49 4.47
CA ASP A 134 10.75 -31.94 4.48
C ASP A 134 12.00 -32.30 3.67
N ILE A 135 12.23 -31.56 2.59
CA ILE A 135 13.48 -31.59 1.83
C ILE A 135 13.95 -30.16 1.64
N TYR A 136 15.17 -29.83 2.05
CA TYR A 136 15.74 -28.50 1.87
C TYR A 136 17.22 -28.57 1.51
N LYS A 137 17.75 -27.46 1.00
CA LYS A 137 19.18 -27.28 0.72
C LYS A 137 19.70 -26.04 1.43
N ILE A 138 20.80 -26.19 2.16
CA ILE A 138 21.58 -25.05 2.66
C ILE A 138 22.10 -24.27 1.47
N TYR A 139 21.89 -22.95 1.46
CA TYR A 139 22.25 -22.11 0.32
C TYR A 139 23.74 -22.25 -0.06
N ASN A 140 23.97 -22.59 -1.33
CA ASN A 140 25.29 -22.62 -1.95
C ASN A 140 25.16 -22.18 -3.41
N GLY A 141 25.39 -20.88 -3.66
CA GLY A 141 25.28 -20.29 -5.00
C GLY A 141 26.25 -20.86 -6.04
N SER A 142 27.25 -21.64 -5.63
CA SER A 142 28.16 -22.33 -6.55
C SER A 142 27.54 -23.57 -7.22
N ILE A 143 26.40 -24.07 -6.73
CA ILE A 143 25.71 -25.21 -7.37
C ILE A 143 25.16 -24.79 -8.74
N PRO A 144 25.52 -25.46 -9.85
CA PRO A 144 25.01 -25.15 -11.19
C PRO A 144 23.49 -25.22 -11.28
N PHE A 145 22.89 -24.37 -12.12
CA PHE A 145 21.43 -24.24 -12.24
C PHE A 145 20.76 -25.55 -12.69
N GLU A 146 21.44 -26.27 -13.57
CA GLU A 146 21.03 -27.56 -14.12
C GLU A 146 20.86 -28.61 -13.01
N GLU A 147 21.80 -28.67 -12.05
CA GLU A 147 21.72 -29.58 -10.91
C GLU A 147 20.52 -29.26 -10.00
N ARG A 148 20.18 -27.98 -9.85
CA ARG A 148 19.02 -27.54 -9.05
C ARG A 148 17.72 -28.03 -9.69
N ILE A 149 17.59 -27.87 -11.01
CA ILE A 149 16.41 -28.34 -11.78
C ILE A 149 16.31 -29.86 -11.74
N LEU A 150 17.41 -30.58 -12.00
CA LEU A 150 17.43 -32.04 -11.95
C LEU A 150 17.05 -32.58 -10.57
N ALA A 151 17.44 -31.90 -9.49
CA ALA A 151 17.02 -32.27 -8.15
C ALA A 151 15.50 -32.12 -7.94
N ILE A 152 14.89 -31.02 -8.41
CA ILE A 152 13.42 -30.85 -8.37
C ILE A 152 12.72 -31.96 -9.16
N LEU A 153 13.19 -32.25 -10.38
CA LEU A 153 12.65 -33.33 -11.22
C LEU A 153 12.80 -34.71 -10.56
N LYS A 154 13.89 -34.94 -9.81
CA LYS A 154 14.07 -36.14 -8.99
C LYS A 154 13.08 -36.20 -7.84
N TRP A 155 12.86 -35.10 -7.11
CA TRP A 155 11.92 -35.06 -6.00
C TRP A 155 10.46 -35.26 -6.44
N LEU A 156 10.09 -34.82 -7.65
CA LEU A 156 8.78 -35.10 -8.25
C LEU A 156 8.54 -36.59 -8.56
N GLN A 157 9.60 -37.40 -8.60
CA GLN A 157 9.54 -38.84 -8.84
C GLN A 157 9.53 -39.67 -7.55
N LEU A 158 9.67 -39.04 -6.38
CA LEU A 158 9.62 -39.75 -5.10
C LEU A 158 8.28 -40.49 -4.90
N PRO A 159 8.27 -41.56 -4.09
CA PRO A 159 7.05 -42.22 -3.63
C PRO A 159 6.04 -41.23 -3.02
N LYS A 160 4.73 -41.48 -3.15
CA LYS A 160 3.65 -40.54 -2.71
C LYS A 160 3.82 -40.09 -1.25
N ASP A 161 4.27 -40.99 -0.40
CA ASP A 161 4.50 -40.80 1.03
C ASP A 161 5.70 -39.90 1.35
N GLU A 162 6.68 -39.78 0.47
CA GLU A 162 7.85 -38.89 0.64
C GLU A 162 7.78 -37.63 -0.24
N ARG A 163 6.95 -37.67 -1.29
CA ARG A 163 6.92 -36.65 -2.35
C ARG A 163 6.28 -35.33 -1.89
N PRO A 164 6.98 -34.19 -2.04
CA PRO A 164 6.40 -32.87 -1.77
C PRO A 164 5.22 -32.49 -2.67
N HIS A 165 4.39 -31.56 -2.18
CA HIS A 165 3.36 -30.87 -2.96
C HIS A 165 3.72 -29.41 -3.21
N PHE A 166 4.51 -28.80 -2.33
CA PHE A 166 5.07 -27.47 -2.53
C PHE A 166 6.57 -27.56 -2.83
N TYR A 167 7.02 -26.83 -3.85
CA TYR A 167 8.42 -26.78 -4.25
C TYR A 167 8.89 -25.35 -4.43
N THR A 168 10.17 -25.09 -4.12
CA THR A 168 10.84 -23.85 -4.51
C THR A 168 12.07 -24.14 -5.34
N LEU A 169 12.34 -23.25 -6.29
CA LEU A 169 13.57 -23.22 -7.08
C LEU A 169 14.01 -21.77 -7.23
N TYR A 170 15.31 -21.52 -7.00
CA TYR A 170 15.87 -20.17 -7.07
C TYR A 170 17.16 -20.16 -7.88
N LEU A 171 17.29 -19.17 -8.78
CA LEU A 171 18.49 -18.86 -9.55
C LEU A 171 18.89 -17.39 -9.32
N GLU A 172 20.19 -17.14 -9.14
CA GLU A 172 20.77 -15.81 -8.87
C GLU A 172 20.82 -14.89 -10.11
N GLU A 173 20.42 -15.39 -11.28
CA GLU A 173 20.38 -14.62 -12.53
C GLU A 173 18.93 -14.25 -12.88
N PRO A 174 18.69 -13.07 -13.50
CA PRO A 174 19.67 -12.12 -14.05
C PRO A 174 20.25 -11.08 -13.07
N ASP A 175 19.97 -11.14 -11.76
CA ASP A 175 20.45 -10.16 -10.77
C ASP A 175 21.98 -10.01 -10.76
N SER A 176 22.70 -11.12 -10.72
CA SER A 176 24.18 -11.12 -10.72
C SER A 176 24.74 -10.36 -11.92
N SER A 177 24.29 -10.67 -13.13
CA SER A 177 24.70 -9.95 -14.34
C SER A 177 24.22 -8.49 -14.35
N GLY A 178 23.01 -8.22 -13.85
CA GLY A 178 22.45 -6.88 -13.72
C GLY A 178 23.28 -5.98 -12.80
N HIS A 179 23.74 -6.51 -11.67
CA HIS A 179 24.71 -5.83 -10.82
C HIS A 179 26.03 -5.61 -11.56
N SER A 180 26.69 -6.66 -12.03
CA SER A 180 28.04 -6.56 -12.59
C SER A 180 28.17 -5.69 -13.83
N TYR A 181 27.14 -5.65 -14.69
CA TYR A 181 27.23 -5.03 -16.02
C TYR A 181 26.15 -3.97 -16.29
N GLY A 182 25.20 -3.79 -15.38
CA GLY A 182 24.04 -2.92 -15.58
C GLY A 182 22.90 -3.63 -16.33
N PRO A 183 21.64 -3.17 -16.15
CA PRO A 183 20.45 -3.87 -16.66
C PRO A 183 20.33 -3.86 -18.19
N VAL A 184 21.01 -2.96 -18.89
CA VAL A 184 21.04 -2.89 -20.36
C VAL A 184 22.43 -3.21 -20.85
N SER A 185 22.77 -4.50 -20.87
CA SER A 185 24.10 -5.01 -21.23
C SER A 185 24.01 -6.33 -22.00
N SER A 186 25.07 -6.66 -22.73
CA SER A 186 25.14 -7.93 -23.48
C SER A 186 25.14 -9.14 -22.55
N GLU A 187 25.70 -8.97 -21.36
CA GLU A 187 25.82 -9.95 -20.31
C GLU A 187 24.46 -10.27 -19.70
N VAL A 188 23.62 -9.25 -19.44
CA VAL A 188 22.23 -9.47 -19.03
C VAL A 188 21.44 -10.20 -20.11
N ILE A 189 21.60 -9.87 -21.40
CA ILE A 189 20.93 -10.60 -22.48
C ILE A 189 21.33 -12.09 -22.47
N ARG A 190 22.63 -12.41 -22.30
CA ARG A 190 23.09 -13.80 -22.17
C ARG A 190 22.52 -14.48 -20.93
N ALA A 191 22.47 -13.79 -19.79
CA ALA A 191 21.89 -14.30 -18.56
C ALA A 191 20.39 -14.60 -18.72
N LEU A 192 19.64 -13.70 -19.37
CA LEU A 192 18.23 -13.86 -19.69
C LEU A 192 18.00 -15.10 -20.59
N GLN A 193 18.78 -15.26 -21.66
CA GLN A 193 18.71 -16.45 -22.52
C GLN A 193 19.08 -17.74 -21.79
N ARG A 194 20.04 -17.67 -20.86
CA ARG A 194 20.42 -18.80 -20.01
C ARG A 194 19.25 -19.21 -19.10
N VAL A 195 18.62 -18.28 -18.40
CA VAL A 195 17.49 -18.62 -17.51
C VAL A 195 16.25 -19.05 -18.30
N ASP A 196 16.01 -18.51 -19.51
CA ASP A 196 14.97 -19.02 -20.42
C ASP A 196 15.22 -20.49 -20.79
N SER A 197 16.46 -20.85 -21.10
CA SER A 197 16.86 -22.24 -21.37
C SER A 197 16.71 -23.14 -20.15
N MET A 198 17.00 -22.64 -18.95
CA MET A 198 16.80 -23.36 -17.68
C MET A 198 15.32 -23.62 -17.40
N VAL A 199 14.44 -22.63 -17.64
CA VAL A 199 13.00 -22.84 -17.59
C VAL A 199 12.57 -23.87 -18.65
N GLY A 200 13.17 -23.86 -19.83
CA GLY A 200 12.96 -24.87 -20.88
C GLY A 200 13.29 -26.28 -20.41
N MET A 201 14.48 -26.47 -19.84
CA MET A 201 14.93 -27.74 -19.28
C MET A 201 13.96 -28.30 -18.22
N LEU A 202 13.42 -27.43 -17.35
CA LEU A 202 12.39 -27.82 -16.40
C LEU A 202 11.11 -28.28 -17.12
N MET A 203 10.62 -27.51 -18.10
CA MET A 203 9.39 -27.84 -18.82
C MET A 203 9.50 -29.14 -19.62
N ASP A 204 10.65 -29.38 -20.25
CA ASP A 204 10.93 -30.63 -20.97
C ASP A 204 10.98 -31.81 -20.00
N GLY A 205 11.66 -31.67 -18.86
CA GLY A 205 11.66 -32.70 -17.81
C GLY A 205 10.27 -32.98 -17.25
N LEU A 206 9.44 -31.95 -17.04
CA LEU A 206 8.04 -32.13 -16.65
C LEU A 206 7.22 -32.81 -17.75
N GLN A 207 7.55 -32.60 -19.02
CA GLN A 207 6.89 -33.28 -20.13
C GLN A 207 7.24 -34.77 -20.15
N GLU A 208 8.53 -35.12 -19.99
CA GLU A 208 9.00 -36.52 -19.89
C GLU A 208 8.37 -37.26 -18.71
N LEU A 209 8.17 -36.57 -17.59
CA LEU A 209 7.49 -37.13 -16.41
C LEU A 209 5.97 -37.16 -16.54
N ASN A 210 5.39 -36.65 -17.64
CA ASN A 210 3.95 -36.45 -17.84
C ASN A 210 3.29 -35.56 -16.77
N LEU A 211 4.05 -34.61 -16.20
CA LEU A 211 3.60 -33.66 -15.19
C LEU A 211 3.37 -32.23 -15.71
N HIS A 212 3.78 -31.92 -16.95
CA HIS A 212 3.63 -30.59 -17.58
C HIS A 212 2.18 -30.05 -17.66
N ARG A 213 1.16 -30.91 -17.53
CA ARG A 213 -0.27 -30.54 -17.45
C ARG A 213 -0.89 -30.80 -16.08
N CYS A 214 -0.08 -31.20 -15.10
CA CYS A 214 -0.47 -31.52 -13.74
C CYS A 214 0.08 -30.51 -12.74
N LEU A 215 1.32 -30.04 -12.92
CA LEU A 215 1.95 -29.08 -12.00
C LEU A 215 1.46 -27.65 -12.24
N ASN A 216 1.31 -26.89 -11.14
CA ASN A 216 1.16 -25.43 -11.17
C ASN A 216 2.54 -24.77 -11.02
N LEU A 217 2.99 -24.04 -12.02
CA LEU A 217 4.21 -23.25 -12.01
C LEU A 217 3.86 -21.78 -11.74
N ILE A 218 4.55 -21.19 -10.76
CA ILE A 218 4.63 -19.74 -10.58
C ILE A 218 6.06 -19.33 -10.87
N LEU A 219 6.30 -18.77 -12.06
CA LEU A 219 7.58 -18.17 -12.42
C LEU A 219 7.54 -16.71 -11.97
N ILE A 220 8.48 -16.31 -11.10
CA ILE A 220 8.41 -15.05 -10.38
C ILE A 220 9.79 -14.39 -10.28
N SER A 221 9.84 -13.11 -9.96
CA SER A 221 11.03 -12.47 -9.40
C SER A 221 10.68 -11.68 -8.15
N ASP A 222 11.71 -11.38 -7.38
CA ASP A 222 11.62 -10.65 -6.14
C ASP A 222 11.62 -9.14 -6.32
N HIS A 223 12.40 -8.63 -7.29
CA HIS A 223 12.47 -7.22 -7.65
C HIS A 223 12.99 -7.02 -9.08
N GLY A 224 13.04 -5.76 -9.52
CA GLY A 224 13.73 -5.37 -10.74
C GLY A 224 15.18 -4.94 -10.54
N MET A 225 15.70 -4.10 -11.45
CA MET A 225 17.10 -3.67 -11.51
C MET A 225 17.21 -2.28 -12.18
N GLU A 226 18.09 -1.43 -11.63
CA GLU A 226 18.34 -0.06 -12.09
C GLU A 226 19.84 0.16 -12.38
N GLN A 227 20.14 1.06 -13.31
CA GLN A 227 21.51 1.45 -13.63
C GLN A 227 22.07 2.41 -12.58
N GLY A 228 23.18 2.05 -11.95
CA GLY A 228 23.95 2.95 -11.08
C GLY A 228 24.73 4.00 -11.87
N ASN A 229 24.91 5.17 -11.27
CA ASN A 229 25.75 6.23 -11.81
C ASN A 229 26.49 6.97 -10.68
N CYS A 230 27.80 7.12 -10.80
CA CYS A 230 28.63 7.83 -9.84
C CYS A 230 28.28 9.31 -9.67
N LYS A 231 27.64 9.93 -10.67
CA LYS A 231 27.09 11.30 -10.59
C LYS A 231 25.77 11.37 -9.83
N LYS A 232 25.10 10.22 -9.62
CA LYS A 232 23.82 10.08 -8.90
C LYS A 232 24.02 9.38 -7.56
N TYR A 233 25.07 9.75 -6.85
CA TYR A 233 25.37 9.24 -5.52
C TYR A 233 25.48 10.40 -4.54
N VAL A 234 24.71 10.32 -3.46
CA VAL A 234 24.76 11.28 -2.34
C VAL A 234 25.73 10.76 -1.29
N TYR A 235 26.58 11.66 -0.79
CA TYR A 235 27.47 11.38 0.35
C TYR A 235 27.13 12.30 1.50
N LEU A 236 26.79 11.74 2.67
CA LEU A 236 26.37 12.54 3.81
C LEU A 236 27.51 13.30 4.49
N ASN A 237 28.76 12.87 4.33
CA ASN A 237 29.91 13.60 4.86
C ASN A 237 30.05 15.02 4.28
N LYS A 238 29.50 15.28 3.08
CA LYS A 238 29.37 16.65 2.53
C LYS A 238 28.54 17.57 3.44
N TYR A 239 27.56 17.02 4.15
CA TYR A 239 26.64 17.77 5.01
C TYR A 239 27.03 17.70 6.48
N LEU A 240 27.54 16.56 6.93
CA LEU A 240 27.80 16.26 8.35
C LEU A 240 29.28 16.43 8.74
N GLY A 241 30.19 16.53 7.76
CA GLY A 241 31.61 16.29 7.96
C GLY A 241 31.92 14.81 8.16
N ASP A 242 33.19 14.48 8.43
CA ASP A 242 33.64 13.11 8.67
C ASP A 242 33.32 12.67 10.11
N VAL A 243 32.04 12.40 10.37
CA VAL A 243 31.54 11.87 11.64
C VAL A 243 31.79 10.37 11.74
N LYS A 244 32.30 9.90 12.89
CA LYS A 244 32.62 8.48 13.14
C LYS A 244 31.55 7.74 13.96
N ASP A 245 30.64 8.47 14.59
CA ASP A 245 29.67 7.91 15.54
C ASP A 245 28.36 7.45 14.87
N ILE A 246 28.26 7.60 13.54
CA ILE A 246 27.06 7.27 12.76
C ILE A 246 27.37 6.09 11.84
N ARG A 247 26.47 5.10 11.84
CA ARG A 247 26.49 4.00 10.87
C ARG A 247 25.31 4.16 9.90
N ILE A 248 25.60 4.03 8.61
CA ILE A 248 24.59 4.10 7.54
C ILE A 248 24.48 2.75 6.84
N VAL A 249 23.25 2.33 6.59
CA VAL A 249 22.98 1.33 5.54
C VAL A 249 22.92 2.07 4.21
N TYR A 250 23.86 1.81 3.31
CA TYR A 250 23.95 2.51 2.02
C TYR A 250 22.96 1.98 0.98
N GLY A 251 22.79 2.75 -0.10
CA GLY A 251 21.98 2.40 -1.27
C GLY A 251 20.76 3.30 -1.44
N PRO A 252 19.75 2.88 -2.21
CA PRO A 252 18.54 3.68 -2.47
C PRO A 252 17.47 3.62 -1.37
N ALA A 253 17.61 2.70 -0.42
CA ALA A 253 16.81 2.62 0.81
C ALA A 253 17.72 2.84 2.02
N ALA A 254 18.45 3.96 1.99
CA ALA A 254 19.44 4.25 3.00
C ALA A 254 18.77 4.55 4.35
N ARG A 255 19.46 4.17 5.42
CA ARG A 255 18.97 4.30 6.81
C ARG A 255 20.11 4.80 7.70
N LEU A 256 19.78 5.67 8.65
CA LEU A 256 20.72 6.36 9.53
C LEU A 256 20.13 6.57 10.92
N ARG A 257 21.02 6.89 11.86
CA ARG A 257 20.70 7.46 13.18
C ARG A 257 21.20 8.91 13.23
N PRO A 258 20.43 9.85 13.82
CA PRO A 258 19.87 11.05 13.17
C PRO A 258 20.82 12.19 12.71
N SER A 259 20.36 12.99 11.72
CA SER A 259 20.76 14.38 11.37
C SER A 259 19.80 15.04 10.34
N ASP A 260 19.68 16.38 10.28
CA ASP A 260 18.67 17.15 9.50
C ASP A 260 19.04 17.54 8.03
N CYS A 261 18.02 17.91 7.21
CA CYS A 261 18.08 18.41 5.81
C CYS A 261 18.83 19.74 5.60
N ARG A 262 19.45 19.98 4.42
CA ARG A 262 20.23 21.23 4.17
C ARG A 262 20.21 21.88 2.77
N GLU A 263 19.81 21.25 1.66
CA GLU A 263 19.97 21.84 0.28
C GLU A 263 18.67 21.96 -0.56
N PRO A 264 18.54 22.98 -1.45
CA PRO A 264 17.48 23.06 -2.47
C PRO A 264 17.70 22.07 -3.62
N ASN A 265 16.62 21.50 -4.20
CA ASN A 265 16.65 20.44 -5.23
C ASN A 265 17.44 19.18 -4.84
N GLN A 266 17.23 18.73 -3.61
CA GLN A 266 17.87 17.55 -3.05
C GLN A 266 17.23 16.26 -3.60
N HIS A 267 18.03 15.36 -4.19
CA HIS A 267 17.59 14.06 -4.74
C HIS A 267 17.44 12.94 -3.68
N PHE A 268 17.47 13.34 -2.41
CA PHE A 268 17.20 12.48 -1.27
C PHE A 268 16.40 13.28 -0.23
N LYS A 269 15.50 12.63 0.49
CA LYS A 269 14.70 13.24 1.55
C LYS A 269 14.80 12.38 2.81
N PRO A 270 15.31 12.91 3.93
CA PRO A 270 15.24 12.22 5.21
C PRO A 270 13.80 12.19 5.73
N TYR A 271 13.42 11.04 6.27
CA TYR A 271 12.14 10.82 6.92
C TYR A 271 12.38 10.15 8.26
N LEU A 272 11.74 10.67 9.31
CA LEU A 272 11.42 9.80 10.43
C LEU A 272 10.51 8.70 9.91
N LYS A 273 10.77 7.44 10.28
CA LYS A 273 10.11 6.27 9.66
C LYS A 273 8.58 6.35 9.66
N HIS A 274 7.97 6.95 10.69
CA HIS A 274 6.51 7.12 10.79
C HIS A 274 5.91 8.15 9.83
N PHE A 275 6.73 9.02 9.23
CA PHE A 275 6.31 9.97 8.19
C PHE A 275 6.52 9.46 6.76
N LEU A 276 7.13 8.28 6.57
CA LEU A 276 7.19 7.66 5.25
C LEU A 276 5.77 7.42 4.71
N PRO A 277 5.58 7.44 3.38
CA PRO A 277 4.30 7.11 2.77
C PRO A 277 3.76 5.77 3.26
N LYS A 278 2.52 5.76 3.77
CA LYS A 278 1.93 4.57 4.42
C LYS A 278 1.82 3.36 3.50
N ARG A 279 1.71 3.57 2.18
CA ARG A 279 1.78 2.50 1.17
C ARG A 279 3.09 1.68 1.20
N LEU A 280 4.15 2.17 1.84
CA LEU A 280 5.42 1.45 1.94
C LEU A 280 5.42 0.40 3.07
N HIS A 281 4.53 0.53 4.07
CA HIS A 281 4.43 -0.40 5.23
C HIS A 281 5.82 -0.69 5.83
N PHE A 282 6.55 0.38 6.20
CA PHE A 282 7.96 0.33 6.58
C PHE A 282 8.29 1.22 7.79
N ALA A 283 7.59 1.03 8.91
CA ALA A 283 7.80 1.79 10.14
C ALA A 283 7.75 0.96 11.43
N LYS A 284 6.82 0.01 11.56
CA LYS A 284 6.46 -0.65 12.83
C LYS A 284 7.63 -1.35 13.53
N ASN A 285 8.53 -1.96 12.77
CA ASN A 285 9.58 -2.82 13.31
C ASN A 285 10.74 -2.03 13.95
N ASP A 286 11.25 -2.50 15.10
CA ASP A 286 12.42 -1.93 15.77
C ASP A 286 13.73 -2.08 15.00
N ARG A 287 13.77 -3.05 14.06
CA ARG A 287 14.90 -3.25 13.15
C ARG A 287 15.01 -2.14 12.11
N ILE A 288 13.94 -1.40 11.87
CA ILE A 288 13.93 -0.24 10.97
C ILE A 288 14.46 0.96 11.75
N GLU A 289 15.58 1.51 11.31
CA GLU A 289 16.18 2.68 11.94
C GLU A 289 15.20 3.86 11.97
N PRO A 290 15.21 4.69 13.04
CA PRO A 290 14.29 5.82 13.17
C PRO A 290 14.36 6.83 12.02
N LEU A 291 15.54 7.01 11.40
CA LEU A 291 15.70 7.87 10.23
C LEU A 291 15.99 7.03 8.98
N THR A 292 15.18 7.28 7.96
CA THR A 292 15.25 6.67 6.63
C THR A 292 15.45 7.75 5.58
N PHE A 293 15.93 7.38 4.39
CA PHE A 293 16.02 8.29 3.26
C PHE A 293 15.21 7.75 2.09
N TYR A 294 14.30 8.59 1.58
CA TYR A 294 13.65 8.38 0.31
C TYR A 294 14.52 9.00 -0.79
N LEU A 295 14.81 8.25 -1.85
CA LEU A 295 15.65 8.70 -2.95
C LEU A 295 14.88 8.76 -4.26
N ASP A 296 15.23 9.75 -5.08
CA ASP A 296 14.74 9.85 -6.45
C ASP A 296 15.19 8.65 -7.30
N PRO A 297 14.50 8.36 -8.42
CA PRO A 297 14.91 7.29 -9.33
C PRO A 297 16.39 7.41 -9.73
N GLN A 298 17.10 6.27 -9.79
CA GLN A 298 18.53 6.16 -10.10
C GLN A 298 19.50 6.71 -9.02
N TRP A 299 19.02 7.33 -7.94
CA TRP A 299 19.88 7.84 -6.88
C TRP A 299 20.15 6.83 -5.77
N GLN A 300 21.35 6.90 -5.20
CA GLN A 300 21.80 6.13 -4.04
C GLN A 300 22.45 7.06 -3.00
N LEU A 301 22.52 6.61 -1.74
CA LEU A 301 23.15 7.37 -0.65
C LEU A 301 24.12 6.49 0.16
N ALA A 302 25.23 7.08 0.59
CA ALA A 302 26.16 6.52 1.56
C ALA A 302 26.69 7.63 2.50
N LEU A 303 27.40 7.25 3.57
CA LEU A 303 28.06 8.24 4.43
C LEU A 303 29.27 8.86 3.72
N THR A 304 30.16 8.01 3.22
CA THR A 304 31.39 8.37 2.52
C THR A 304 31.54 7.57 1.21
N PRO A 305 32.38 8.03 0.26
CA PRO A 305 32.70 7.26 -0.94
C PRO A 305 33.31 5.87 -0.67
N SER A 306 33.96 5.67 0.48
CA SER A 306 34.57 4.39 0.86
C SER A 306 33.59 3.36 1.42
N GLU A 307 32.39 3.78 1.82
CA GLU A 307 31.40 2.90 2.47
C GLU A 307 30.38 2.27 1.50
N ARG A 308 30.50 2.56 0.20
CA ARG A 308 29.62 1.99 -0.84
C ARG A 308 30.34 0.92 -1.67
N LYS A 309 29.55 0.11 -2.37
CA LYS A 309 30.04 -0.65 -3.54
C LYS A 309 30.42 0.32 -4.67
N ASP A 310 30.94 -0.20 -5.77
CA ASP A 310 31.10 0.57 -7.00
C ASP A 310 29.79 1.32 -7.33
N CYS A 311 29.88 2.55 -7.82
CA CYS A 311 28.74 3.41 -8.10
C CYS A 311 28.24 3.27 -9.54
N GLY A 312 29.03 2.67 -10.42
CA GLY A 312 28.65 2.42 -11.82
C GLY A 312 27.90 1.10 -12.03
N ILE A 313 27.85 0.22 -11.03
CA ILE A 313 27.18 -1.08 -11.12
C ILE A 313 25.65 -0.94 -11.01
N GLY A 314 24.93 -1.95 -11.50
CA GLY A 314 23.49 -2.02 -11.30
C GLY A 314 23.11 -2.07 -9.82
N PHE A 315 21.92 -1.60 -9.47
CA PHE A 315 21.41 -1.63 -8.11
C PHE A 315 19.88 -1.76 -8.08
N HIS A 316 19.36 -2.09 -6.91
CA HIS A 316 17.93 -2.16 -6.60
C HIS A 316 17.73 -1.82 -5.12
N GLY A 317 16.48 -1.73 -4.66
CA GLY A 317 16.12 -1.33 -3.29
C GLY A 317 15.30 -0.03 -3.22
N SER A 318 15.12 0.67 -4.34
CA SER A 318 14.34 1.91 -4.43
C SER A 318 12.85 1.68 -4.19
N ASP A 319 12.06 2.75 -4.23
CA ASP A 319 10.60 2.72 -4.13
C ASP A 319 9.99 1.64 -5.02
N ASN A 320 9.09 0.84 -4.44
CA ASN A 320 8.44 -0.31 -5.06
C ASN A 320 7.44 0.04 -6.16
N LEU A 321 7.16 1.33 -6.38
CA LEU A 321 6.35 1.82 -7.50
C LEU A 321 7.16 2.28 -8.70
N LEU A 322 8.50 2.29 -8.62
CA LEU A 322 9.32 2.60 -9.79
C LEU A 322 9.21 1.46 -10.81
N SER A 323 9.06 1.83 -12.08
CA SER A 323 8.92 0.91 -13.21
C SER A 323 10.08 -0.11 -13.29
N ASN A 324 11.31 0.37 -13.11
CA ASN A 324 12.51 -0.48 -13.14
C ASN A 324 12.62 -1.43 -11.94
N MET A 325 11.83 -1.22 -10.88
CA MET A 325 11.77 -2.13 -9.72
C MET A 325 10.65 -3.17 -9.83
N GLN A 326 9.76 -3.07 -10.82
CA GLN A 326 8.67 -4.03 -11.01
C GLN A 326 9.21 -5.42 -11.35
N ALA A 327 8.53 -6.45 -10.85
CA ALA A 327 8.94 -7.84 -10.91
C ALA A 327 8.11 -8.65 -11.92
N LEU A 328 8.64 -9.81 -12.31
CA LEU A 328 8.02 -10.82 -13.16
C LEU A 328 6.99 -11.63 -12.37
N PHE A 329 5.86 -11.95 -13.00
CA PHE A 329 4.96 -13.01 -12.55
C PHE A 329 4.29 -13.69 -13.75
N ILE A 330 4.40 -15.02 -13.82
CA ILE A 330 3.65 -15.88 -14.75
C ILE A 330 3.14 -17.10 -13.99
N GLY A 331 1.82 -17.29 -13.96
CA GLY A 331 1.18 -18.51 -13.50
C GLY A 331 0.84 -19.43 -14.68
N TYR A 332 1.33 -20.67 -14.66
CA TYR A 332 1.05 -21.67 -15.69
C TYR A 332 0.70 -23.02 -15.06
N GLY A 333 -0.42 -23.62 -15.45
CA GLY A 333 -0.82 -24.93 -14.93
C GLY A 333 -2.33 -25.14 -14.91
N PRO A 334 -2.81 -26.26 -14.32
CA PRO A 334 -4.24 -26.54 -14.25
C PRO A 334 -5.03 -25.52 -13.42
N GLY A 335 -4.44 -24.91 -12.39
CA GLY A 335 -5.10 -23.93 -11.52
C GLY A 335 -5.29 -22.55 -12.17
N PHE A 336 -4.37 -22.14 -13.05
CA PHE A 336 -4.36 -20.82 -13.70
C PHE A 336 -5.21 -20.77 -14.96
N LYS A 337 -5.78 -19.60 -15.27
CA LYS A 337 -6.36 -19.32 -16.59
C LYS A 337 -5.27 -19.37 -17.67
N HIS A 338 -5.71 -19.50 -18.92
CA HIS A 338 -4.84 -19.54 -20.10
C HIS A 338 -5.02 -18.27 -20.92
N ASN A 339 -3.94 -17.79 -21.55
CA ASN A 339 -3.94 -16.61 -22.41
C ASN A 339 -4.62 -15.41 -21.74
N THR A 340 -4.24 -15.14 -20.48
CA THR A 340 -4.87 -14.10 -19.66
C THR A 340 -3.81 -13.10 -19.20
N GLU A 341 -3.96 -11.84 -19.58
CA GLU A 341 -3.21 -10.73 -19.01
C GLU A 341 -4.07 -10.06 -17.93
N VAL A 342 -3.49 -9.79 -16.76
CA VAL A 342 -4.16 -9.13 -15.64
C VAL A 342 -3.43 -7.85 -15.21
N ASP A 343 -4.14 -7.01 -14.47
CA ASP A 343 -3.57 -5.78 -13.90
C ASP A 343 -2.52 -6.10 -12.83
N ALA A 344 -1.66 -5.12 -12.54
CA ALA A 344 -0.62 -5.25 -11.54
C ALA A 344 -1.17 -5.47 -10.12
N PHE A 345 -0.58 -6.44 -9.42
CA PHE A 345 -0.85 -6.76 -8.01
C PHE A 345 0.46 -6.85 -7.22
N GLU A 346 0.37 -6.89 -5.89
CA GLU A 346 1.53 -6.95 -5.00
C GLU A 346 1.95 -8.40 -4.68
N ASN A 347 3.24 -8.63 -4.49
CA ASN A 347 3.77 -9.98 -4.26
C ASN A 347 3.31 -10.63 -2.93
N ILE A 348 2.84 -9.83 -1.96
CA ILE A 348 2.21 -10.33 -0.72
C ILE A 348 0.93 -11.12 -0.99
N GLU A 349 0.24 -10.87 -2.11
CA GLU A 349 -0.99 -11.57 -2.48
C GLU A 349 -0.71 -13.02 -2.92
N VAL A 350 0.54 -13.34 -3.28
CA VAL A 350 0.94 -14.66 -3.81
C VAL A 350 0.85 -15.76 -2.75
N TYR A 351 1.03 -15.43 -1.46
CA TYR A 351 0.89 -16.42 -0.38
C TYR A 351 -0.52 -17.05 -0.33
N ASN A 352 -1.57 -16.22 -0.39
CA ASN A 352 -2.95 -16.69 -0.43
C ASN A 352 -3.22 -17.51 -1.70
N LEU A 353 -2.72 -17.04 -2.85
CA LEU A 353 -2.83 -17.76 -4.13
C LEU A 353 -2.19 -19.15 -4.07
N MET A 354 -1.00 -19.27 -3.48
CA MET A 354 -0.34 -20.57 -3.33
C MET A 354 -1.08 -21.48 -2.35
N CYS A 355 -1.65 -20.92 -1.27
CA CYS A 355 -2.51 -21.67 -0.36
C CYS A 355 -3.73 -22.22 -1.10
N ASP A 356 -4.39 -21.39 -1.91
CA ASP A 356 -5.55 -21.78 -2.72
C ASP A 356 -5.20 -22.91 -3.72
N LEU A 357 -4.06 -22.81 -4.41
CA LEU A 357 -3.59 -23.85 -5.35
C LEU A 357 -3.32 -25.19 -4.67
N LEU A 358 -2.97 -25.17 -3.38
CA LEU A 358 -2.66 -26.35 -2.56
C LEU A 358 -3.83 -26.79 -1.66
N ASN A 359 -4.98 -26.11 -1.72
CA ASN A 359 -6.12 -26.28 -0.81
C ASN A 359 -5.74 -26.15 0.67
N LEU A 360 -4.88 -25.18 1.00
CA LEU A 360 -4.46 -24.86 2.36
C LEU A 360 -5.29 -23.69 2.90
N THR A 361 -5.58 -23.73 4.20
CA THR A 361 -6.04 -22.53 4.92
C THR A 361 -4.83 -21.63 5.18
N PRO A 362 -4.81 -20.38 4.69
CA PRO A 362 -3.67 -19.48 4.90
C PRO A 362 -3.58 -19.01 6.37
N ALA A 363 -2.36 -18.82 6.86
CA ALA A 363 -2.13 -18.09 8.11
C ALA A 363 -2.50 -16.59 7.94
N PRO A 364 -2.76 -15.84 9.03
CA PRO A 364 -3.00 -14.41 8.95
C PRO A 364 -1.85 -13.68 8.27
N ASN A 365 -2.16 -12.92 7.22
CA ASN A 365 -1.18 -12.22 6.40
C ASN A 365 -1.75 -10.89 5.89
N ASN A 366 -0.92 -10.09 5.20
CA ASN A 366 -1.30 -8.77 4.69
C ASN A 366 -1.94 -8.83 3.29
N GLY A 367 -1.91 -9.98 2.62
CA GLY A 367 -2.62 -10.20 1.35
C GLY A 367 -4.13 -10.27 1.54
N THR A 368 -4.87 -9.76 0.57
CA THR A 368 -6.34 -9.73 0.58
C THR A 368 -6.90 -11.01 -0.05
N HIS A 369 -7.23 -12.02 0.76
CA HIS A 369 -7.69 -13.33 0.26
C HIS A 369 -8.91 -13.20 -0.68
N GLY A 370 -8.76 -13.68 -1.91
CA GLY A 370 -9.75 -13.58 -2.97
C GLY A 370 -9.51 -12.46 -3.99
N SER A 371 -8.60 -11.52 -3.75
CA SER A 371 -8.20 -10.46 -4.69
C SER A 371 -7.70 -11.04 -6.03
N LEU A 372 -6.99 -12.17 -5.96
CA LEU A 372 -6.42 -12.88 -7.11
C LEU A 372 -7.30 -14.01 -7.66
N ASN A 373 -8.57 -14.12 -7.26
CA ASN A 373 -9.48 -15.14 -7.81
C ASN A 373 -9.59 -15.08 -9.34
N HIS A 374 -9.45 -13.89 -9.91
CA HIS A 374 -9.52 -13.69 -11.35
C HIS A 374 -8.36 -14.33 -12.13
N LEU A 375 -7.29 -14.79 -11.47
CA LEU A 375 -6.17 -15.54 -12.06
C LEU A 375 -6.48 -17.04 -12.18
N LEU A 376 -7.41 -17.54 -11.36
CA LEU A 376 -7.71 -18.96 -11.22
C LEU A 376 -8.87 -19.37 -12.14
N LYS A 377 -8.82 -20.61 -12.65
CA LYS A 377 -9.96 -21.20 -13.38
C LYS A 377 -11.13 -21.50 -12.44
N ASN A 378 -10.80 -22.08 -11.28
CA ASN A 378 -11.76 -22.51 -10.26
C ASN A 378 -11.31 -21.93 -8.90
N PRO A 379 -11.74 -20.71 -8.54
CA PRO A 379 -11.42 -20.14 -7.23
C PRO A 379 -11.96 -21.02 -6.10
N VAL A 380 -11.12 -21.33 -5.12
CA VAL A 380 -11.50 -22.19 -3.97
C VAL A 380 -12.07 -21.39 -2.80
N TYR A 381 -11.73 -20.09 -2.72
CA TYR A 381 -12.22 -19.18 -1.69
C TYR A 381 -13.19 -18.15 -2.28
N THR A 382 -14.35 -17.99 -1.65
CA THR A 382 -15.32 -16.94 -1.99
C THR A 382 -15.30 -15.87 -0.90
N PRO A 383 -14.72 -14.68 -1.16
CA PRO A 383 -14.61 -13.63 -0.16
C PRO A 383 -15.97 -13.08 0.24
N LYS A 384 -16.07 -12.57 1.47
CA LYS A 384 -17.27 -11.93 2.02
C LYS A 384 -16.92 -10.55 2.56
N ASN A 385 -17.86 -9.62 2.46
CA ASN A 385 -17.70 -8.30 3.05
C ASN A 385 -17.59 -8.42 4.58
N PRO A 386 -16.68 -7.66 5.22
CA PRO A 386 -16.61 -7.63 6.67
C PRO A 386 -17.91 -7.04 7.23
N LYS A 387 -18.44 -7.69 8.27
CA LYS A 387 -19.66 -7.24 8.94
C LYS A 387 -19.35 -6.06 9.85
N GLU A 388 -20.23 -5.07 9.83
CA GLU A 388 -20.18 -3.95 10.76
C GLU A 388 -20.36 -4.46 12.20
N VAL A 389 -19.50 -4.02 13.11
CA VAL A 389 -19.48 -4.55 14.49
C VAL A 389 -20.67 -4.04 15.29
N HIS A 390 -20.97 -2.74 15.16
CA HIS A 390 -22.07 -2.09 15.86
C HIS A 390 -23.07 -1.48 14.87
N PRO A 391 -24.38 -1.54 15.17
CA PRO A 391 -25.36 -0.82 14.37
C PRO A 391 -25.15 0.69 14.50
N VAL A 392 -25.52 1.42 13.45
CA VAL A 392 -25.50 2.89 13.43
C VAL A 392 -26.37 3.43 14.55
N VAL A 393 -25.80 4.31 15.38
CA VAL A 393 -26.51 4.98 16.47
C VAL A 393 -27.29 6.18 15.89
N GLN A 394 -28.43 6.50 16.49
CA GLN A 394 -29.20 7.69 16.09
C GLN A 394 -28.63 8.96 16.76
N CYS A 395 -28.52 10.04 15.99
CA CYS A 395 -28.26 11.39 16.48
C CYS A 395 -29.50 12.26 16.26
N PRO A 396 -30.53 12.14 17.12
CA PRO A 396 -31.78 12.86 16.95
C PRO A 396 -31.55 14.36 17.15
N PHE A 397 -32.34 15.16 16.44
CA PHE A 397 -32.36 16.59 16.62
C PHE A 397 -32.86 16.93 18.04
N THR A 398 -32.10 17.75 18.77
CA THR A 398 -32.51 18.23 20.09
C THR A 398 -32.83 19.72 20.05
N ARG A 399 -34.07 20.09 20.35
CA ARG A 399 -34.47 21.50 20.47
C ARG A 399 -33.77 22.11 21.67
N SER A 400 -32.70 22.85 21.41
CA SER A 400 -31.96 23.62 22.41
C SER A 400 -31.68 25.04 21.88
N PRO A 401 -31.57 26.06 22.75
CA PRO A 401 -31.19 27.40 22.32
C PRO A 401 -29.81 27.35 21.64
N ARG A 402 -29.70 27.94 20.44
CA ARG A 402 -28.41 28.06 19.76
C ARG A 402 -27.46 28.86 20.64
N ARG A 403 -26.33 28.26 20.98
CA ARG A 403 -25.30 28.90 21.79
C ARG A 403 -24.38 29.73 20.89
N ASN A 404 -23.85 30.82 21.43
CA ASN A 404 -22.82 31.59 20.73
C ASN A 404 -21.54 30.75 20.61
N LEU A 405 -21.04 30.60 19.38
CA LEU A 405 -19.78 29.91 19.07
C LEU A 405 -18.59 30.88 19.00
N ASP A 406 -18.83 32.18 19.21
CA ASP A 406 -17.86 33.28 19.15
C ASP A 406 -17.24 33.46 17.74
N CYS A 407 -18.03 33.17 16.72
CA CYS A 407 -17.66 33.28 15.31
C CYS A 407 -17.89 34.69 14.76
N SER A 408 -17.14 35.06 13.73
CA SER A 408 -17.29 36.33 13.00
C SER A 408 -17.45 36.03 11.51
N CYS A 409 -18.66 35.59 11.15
CA CYS A 409 -19.00 35.20 9.78
C CYS A 409 -19.01 36.41 8.83
N HIS A 410 -18.57 36.20 7.59
CA HIS A 410 -18.66 37.21 6.54
C HIS A 410 -20.13 37.50 6.21
N PRO A 411 -20.52 38.76 5.90
CA PRO A 411 -21.93 39.12 5.63
C PRO A 411 -22.58 38.39 4.45
N SER A 412 -21.78 37.88 3.50
CA SER A 412 -22.26 37.09 2.36
C SER A 412 -22.76 35.69 2.75
N VAL A 413 -22.38 35.20 3.93
CA VAL A 413 -22.86 33.91 4.45
C VAL A 413 -24.28 34.11 4.99
N SER A 414 -25.27 33.81 4.16
CA SER A 414 -26.66 33.84 4.59
C SER A 414 -26.95 32.65 5.52
N ILE A 415 -27.56 32.93 6.68
CA ILE A 415 -28.12 31.90 7.55
C ILE A 415 -29.36 31.39 6.85
N ASP A 416 -29.23 30.25 6.17
CA ASP A 416 -30.38 29.61 5.57
C ASP A 416 -31.36 29.20 6.68
N GLN A 417 -32.63 29.60 6.55
CA GLN A 417 -33.72 29.20 7.45
C GLN A 417 -33.86 27.66 7.46
N SER A 418 -33.36 26.96 6.44
CA SER A 418 -33.29 25.49 6.36
C SER A 418 -32.46 24.84 7.48
N LEU A 419 -31.43 25.52 8.02
CA LEU A 419 -30.64 25.03 9.17
C LEU A 419 -31.48 24.93 10.46
N ALA A 420 -32.66 25.58 10.50
CA ALA A 420 -33.61 25.44 11.61
C ALA A 420 -34.42 24.13 11.55
N GLN A 421 -34.37 23.40 10.43
CA GLN A 421 -35.12 22.16 10.18
C GLN A 421 -34.22 21.05 9.59
N LEU A 422 -33.04 20.81 10.19
CA LEU A 422 -32.19 19.63 9.92
C LEU A 422 -32.83 18.30 10.40
N ASP A 423 -34.16 18.16 10.30
CA ASP A 423 -34.90 16.94 10.58
C ASP A 423 -34.93 16.02 9.34
N LEU A 424 -33.74 15.68 8.85
CA LEU A 424 -33.53 14.68 7.81
C LEU A 424 -33.36 13.30 8.46
N THR A 425 -34.31 12.89 9.30
CA THR A 425 -34.31 11.57 9.96
C THR A 425 -34.50 10.42 8.96
N ALA A 426 -35.13 10.68 7.81
CA ALA A 426 -35.21 9.79 6.65
C ALA A 426 -34.77 10.53 5.38
N PRO A 427 -33.55 10.29 4.84
CA PRO A 427 -33.08 11.01 3.66
C PRO A 427 -33.90 10.60 2.44
N SER A 428 -34.20 11.56 1.56
CA SER A 428 -34.80 11.24 0.27
C SER A 428 -33.89 10.25 -0.48
N LYS A 429 -34.50 9.37 -1.29
CA LYS A 429 -33.73 8.44 -2.16
C LYS A 429 -32.74 9.21 -3.06
N VAL A 430 -33.04 10.47 -3.38
CA VAL A 430 -32.19 11.35 -4.18
C VAL A 430 -30.89 11.69 -3.46
N ILE A 431 -30.94 12.14 -2.19
CA ILE A 431 -29.75 12.47 -1.40
C ILE A 431 -28.85 11.24 -1.24
N LYS A 432 -29.43 10.07 -0.91
CA LYS A 432 -28.64 8.84 -0.79
C LYS A 432 -27.94 8.47 -2.10
N ARG A 433 -28.63 8.59 -3.23
CA ARG A 433 -28.07 8.25 -4.54
C ARG A 433 -26.97 9.23 -4.99
N SER A 434 -27.09 10.51 -4.65
CA SER A 434 -26.09 11.52 -5.00
C SER A 434 -24.86 11.52 -4.10
N THR A 435 -25.01 11.17 -2.81
CA THR A 435 -23.92 11.22 -1.82
C THR A 435 -23.26 9.88 -1.57
N LEU A 436 -24.02 8.78 -1.62
CA LEU A 436 -23.56 7.42 -1.29
C LEU A 436 -23.85 6.43 -2.44
N PRO A 437 -23.39 6.70 -3.68
CA PRO A 437 -23.73 5.88 -4.85
C PRO A 437 -23.24 4.43 -4.76
N TYR A 438 -22.30 4.14 -3.86
CA TYR A 438 -21.67 2.83 -3.69
C TYR A 438 -21.94 2.21 -2.32
N GLY A 439 -22.91 2.77 -1.59
CA GLY A 439 -23.18 2.45 -0.19
C GLY A 439 -22.30 3.24 0.77
N ARG A 440 -22.77 3.38 2.01
CA ARG A 440 -21.99 4.07 3.05
C ARG A 440 -20.77 3.25 3.47
N PRO A 441 -19.66 3.92 3.86
CA PRO A 441 -18.60 3.27 4.62
C PRO A 441 -19.18 2.57 5.87
N ARG A 442 -18.81 1.31 6.08
CA ARG A 442 -19.12 0.56 7.31
C ARG A 442 -17.99 0.74 8.33
N VAL A 443 -18.33 0.79 9.61
CA VAL A 443 -17.34 0.93 10.69
C VAL A 443 -17.00 -0.44 11.27
N LEU A 444 -15.74 -0.86 11.15
CA LEU A 444 -15.22 -2.15 11.63
C LEU A 444 -14.56 -2.05 13.02
N GLN A 445 -14.35 -0.82 13.51
CA GLN A 445 -13.76 -0.57 14.82
C GLN A 445 -14.65 -1.16 15.94
N ARG A 446 -14.06 -1.95 16.84
CA ARG A 446 -14.81 -2.70 17.86
C ARG A 446 -15.45 -1.86 18.96
N ASN A 447 -14.89 -0.69 19.29
CA ASN A 447 -15.34 0.13 20.42
C ASN A 447 -15.80 1.52 19.99
N THR A 448 -16.10 1.71 18.71
CA THR A 448 -16.48 3.00 18.15
C THR A 448 -17.89 2.93 17.60
N SER A 449 -18.73 3.87 18.02
CA SER A 449 -20.06 4.02 17.45
C SER A 449 -20.15 5.31 16.63
N ALA A 450 -20.68 5.21 15.42
CA ALA A 450 -20.92 6.35 14.57
C ALA A 450 -22.41 6.56 14.35
N CYS A 451 -22.85 7.82 14.34
CA CYS A 451 -24.17 8.18 13.85
C CYS A 451 -24.07 8.80 12.47
N LEU A 452 -25.10 8.56 11.65
CA LEU A 452 -25.17 9.16 10.32
C LEU A 452 -25.83 10.53 10.41
N LEU A 453 -25.10 11.55 9.97
CA LEU A 453 -25.61 12.90 9.81
C LEU A 453 -25.83 13.13 8.32
N TYR A 454 -27.08 13.39 7.95
CA TYR A 454 -27.48 13.69 6.59
C TYR A 454 -27.61 15.21 6.41
N GLN A 455 -27.04 15.69 5.30
CA GLN A 455 -27.18 17.04 4.77
C GLN A 455 -27.69 16.94 3.32
N HIS A 456 -28.01 18.05 2.68
CA HIS A 456 -28.50 17.99 1.29
C HIS A 456 -27.42 17.59 0.28
N GLN A 457 -26.16 18.01 0.48
CA GLN A 457 -25.06 17.76 -0.47
C GLN A 457 -24.02 16.75 0.02
N PHE A 458 -24.08 16.30 1.28
CA PHE A 458 -23.17 15.29 1.84
C PHE A 458 -23.78 14.46 2.96
N VAL A 459 -23.10 13.37 3.30
CA VAL A 459 -23.40 12.53 4.47
C VAL A 459 -22.12 12.29 5.26
N SER A 460 -22.20 12.31 6.58
CA SER A 460 -21.05 12.04 7.45
C SER A 460 -21.35 10.95 8.48
N GLY A 461 -20.35 10.13 8.78
CA GLY A 461 -20.35 9.21 9.92
C GLY A 461 -19.66 9.88 11.11
N TYR A 462 -20.43 10.37 12.08
CA TYR A 462 -19.92 11.13 13.22
C TYR A 462 -19.67 10.26 14.44
N SER A 463 -18.44 10.28 14.97
CA SER A 463 -18.09 9.59 16.21
C SER A 463 -18.37 10.49 17.41
N ARG A 464 -19.21 10.02 18.32
CA ARG A 464 -19.44 10.70 19.61
C ARG A 464 -18.26 10.56 20.55
N ASP A 465 -17.47 9.50 20.37
CA ASP A 465 -16.30 9.21 21.19
C ASP A 465 -15.15 10.17 20.84
N PHE A 466 -14.99 10.49 19.55
CA PHE A 466 -13.93 11.40 19.08
C PHE A 466 -14.40 12.85 18.96
N LEU A 467 -15.71 13.11 19.07
CA LEU A 467 -16.32 14.41 18.85
C LEU A 467 -15.97 15.00 17.47
N MET A 468 -15.87 14.15 16.45
CA MET A 468 -15.56 14.54 15.07
C MET A 468 -16.08 13.50 14.06
N PRO A 469 -16.25 13.88 12.77
CA PRO A 469 -16.59 12.94 11.72
C PRO A 469 -15.43 11.95 11.45
N LEU A 470 -15.75 10.66 11.38
CA LEU A 470 -14.84 9.62 10.89
C LEU A 470 -14.68 9.68 9.38
N TRP A 471 -15.74 10.06 8.68
CA TRP A 471 -15.75 10.25 7.23
C TRP A 471 -16.90 11.16 6.81
N THR A 472 -16.71 11.83 5.67
CA THR A 472 -17.75 12.56 4.94
C THR A 472 -17.74 12.11 3.48
N SER A 473 -18.91 11.89 2.89
CA SER A 473 -19.08 11.45 1.51
C SER A 473 -20.02 12.37 0.73
N TYR A 474 -19.60 12.73 -0.48
CA TYR A 474 -20.30 13.64 -1.40
C TYR A 474 -19.86 13.41 -2.83
N THR A 475 -20.58 13.98 -3.81
CA THR A 475 -20.22 13.88 -5.23
C THR A 475 -20.14 15.27 -5.84
N VAL A 476 -19.04 15.56 -6.51
CA VAL A 476 -18.84 16.77 -7.30
C VAL A 476 -19.18 16.44 -8.74
N ASP A 477 -20.17 17.13 -9.31
CA ASP A 477 -20.52 16.99 -10.71
C ASP A 477 -19.62 17.89 -11.58
N ARG A 478 -19.50 17.57 -12.86
CA ARG A 478 -18.62 18.28 -13.81
C ARG A 478 -18.83 19.80 -13.85
N ASN A 479 -20.07 20.25 -13.67
CA ASN A 479 -20.46 21.66 -13.80
C ASN A 479 -20.76 22.32 -12.45
N ASP A 480 -20.39 21.69 -11.33
CA ASP A 480 -20.62 22.28 -10.02
C ASP A 480 -19.72 23.51 -9.80
N SER A 481 -20.28 24.55 -9.17
CA SER A 481 -19.59 25.81 -8.89
C SER A 481 -18.84 25.79 -7.56
N PHE A 482 -17.64 26.39 -7.57
CA PHE A 482 -16.81 26.59 -6.39
C PHE A 482 -16.69 28.08 -6.07
N SER A 483 -17.20 28.49 -4.91
CA SER A 483 -17.17 29.87 -4.44
C SER A 483 -15.76 30.30 -4.03
N ALA A 484 -15.38 31.53 -4.38
CA ALA A 484 -14.14 32.18 -3.92
C ALA A 484 -14.34 33.01 -2.63
N GLU A 485 -15.55 33.02 -2.06
CA GLU A 485 -15.86 33.81 -0.86
C GLU A 485 -15.12 33.32 0.38
N ASN A 486 -14.84 34.24 1.31
CA ASN A 486 -14.17 33.94 2.55
C ASN A 486 -15.15 33.40 3.60
N PHE A 487 -14.87 32.21 4.12
CA PHE A 487 -15.64 31.53 5.18
C PHE A 487 -14.84 31.33 6.48
N SER A 488 -13.73 32.07 6.65
CA SER A 488 -12.89 31.99 7.84
C SER A 488 -13.65 32.38 9.11
N ASN A 489 -13.36 31.69 10.22
CA ASN A 489 -13.93 32.00 11.53
C ASN A 489 -15.47 32.02 11.55
N CYS A 490 -16.10 31.15 10.77
CA CYS A 490 -17.54 30.97 10.70
C CYS A 490 -17.92 29.51 10.92
N LEU A 491 -18.79 29.25 11.90
CA LEU A 491 -19.36 27.93 12.19
C LEU A 491 -20.82 28.07 12.62
N TYR A 492 -21.61 27.04 12.32
CA TYR A 492 -22.96 26.85 12.81
C TYR A 492 -23.05 25.64 13.73
N GLN A 493 -23.84 25.76 14.79
CA GLN A 493 -24.07 24.66 15.71
C GLN A 493 -25.00 23.63 15.08
N ASP A 494 -24.56 22.37 15.00
CA ASP A 494 -25.43 21.22 14.73
C ASP A 494 -26.13 20.80 16.02
N LEU A 495 -27.46 20.82 16.01
CA LEU A 495 -28.29 20.52 17.18
C LEU A 495 -28.52 19.01 17.40
N ARG A 496 -27.97 18.16 16.52
CA ARG A 496 -28.01 16.69 16.65
C ARG A 496 -26.90 16.13 17.54
N ILE A 497 -25.86 16.94 17.80
CA ILE A 497 -24.69 16.58 18.60
C ILE A 497 -24.53 17.55 19.76
N SER A 498 -24.08 17.05 20.91
CA SER A 498 -23.77 17.89 22.06
C SER A 498 -22.58 18.80 21.77
N LEU A 499 -22.74 20.09 22.05
CA LEU A 499 -21.70 21.08 21.78
C LEU A 499 -20.50 20.89 22.72
N SER A 500 -19.32 20.67 22.14
CA SER A 500 -18.04 20.64 22.86
C SER A 500 -17.29 21.98 22.74
N PRO A 501 -16.42 22.36 23.70
CA PRO A 501 -15.58 23.54 23.54
C PRO A 501 -14.69 23.53 22.28
N VAL A 502 -14.22 22.35 21.85
CA VAL A 502 -13.43 22.19 20.61
C VAL A 502 -14.23 22.44 19.34
N HIS A 503 -15.56 22.59 19.43
CA HIS A 503 -16.44 22.92 18.29
C HIS A 503 -16.68 24.41 18.11
N LYS A 504 -16.06 25.27 18.92
CA LYS A 504 -16.27 26.72 18.91
C LYS A 504 -15.17 27.43 18.13
N CYS A 505 -15.55 28.53 17.47
CA CYS A 505 -14.59 29.44 16.84
C CYS A 505 -13.58 30.00 17.87
N SER A 506 -14.03 30.31 19.09
CA SER A 506 -13.15 30.81 20.16
C SER A 506 -12.01 29.86 20.53
N PHE A 507 -12.18 28.54 20.37
CA PHE A 507 -11.12 27.57 20.64
C PHE A 507 -9.94 27.73 19.66
N TYR A 508 -10.23 27.99 18.38
CA TYR A 508 -9.21 28.11 17.32
C TYR A 508 -8.77 29.54 17.06
N LYS A 509 -9.54 30.55 17.50
CA LYS A 509 -9.22 31.96 17.30
C LYS A 509 -7.85 32.30 17.89
N ASN A 510 -6.97 32.87 17.06
CA ASN A 510 -5.59 33.22 17.40
C ASN A 510 -4.77 32.05 17.97
N ASN A 511 -5.06 30.81 17.58
CA ASN A 511 -4.22 29.66 17.90
C ASN A 511 -3.15 29.53 16.81
N ALA A 512 -1.88 29.71 17.18
CA ALA A 512 -0.77 29.78 16.23
C ALA A 512 -0.39 28.42 15.62
N GLU A 513 -0.74 27.31 16.28
CA GLU A 513 -0.32 25.98 15.86
C GLU A 513 -1.47 25.18 15.24
N LEU A 514 -2.67 25.25 15.85
CA LEU A 514 -3.79 24.39 15.49
C LEU A 514 -5.04 25.20 15.14
N THR A 515 -5.63 24.86 14.00
CA THR A 515 -6.90 25.40 13.50
C THR A 515 -7.84 24.23 13.18
N TYR A 516 -8.83 24.45 12.32
CA TYR A 516 -9.77 23.43 11.86
C TYR A 516 -9.88 23.43 10.34
N GLY A 517 -10.21 22.27 9.78
CA GLY A 517 -10.55 22.10 8.36
C GLY A 517 -11.95 21.51 8.22
N PHE A 518 -12.54 21.62 7.03
CA PHE A 518 -13.83 21.03 6.70
C PHE A 518 -13.63 19.78 5.84
N LEU A 519 -14.36 18.69 6.12
CA LEU A 519 -14.31 17.49 5.28
C LEU A 519 -15.12 17.64 3.98
N TYR A 520 -16.32 18.22 4.07
CA TYR A 520 -17.04 18.75 2.91
C TYR A 520 -16.64 20.22 2.67
N PRO A 521 -16.20 20.61 1.47
CA PRO A 521 -15.75 21.98 1.19
C PRO A 521 -16.91 22.99 1.15
N PRO A 522 -16.91 24.05 1.99
CA PRO A 522 -17.95 25.10 1.95
C PRO A 522 -18.05 25.85 0.63
N GLN A 523 -16.97 25.84 -0.16
CA GLN A 523 -16.92 26.44 -1.49
C GLN A 523 -17.84 25.72 -2.48
N LEU A 524 -18.08 24.42 -2.30
CA LEU A 524 -18.90 23.62 -3.22
C LEU A 524 -20.37 23.79 -2.91
N ASN A 525 -21.11 24.42 -3.84
CA ASN A 525 -22.55 24.58 -3.71
C ASN A 525 -23.26 24.25 -5.03
N LYS A 526 -24.05 23.18 -5.01
CA LYS A 526 -24.80 22.73 -6.18
C LYS A 526 -25.90 23.74 -6.56
N GLY A 527 -25.76 24.35 -7.73
CA GLY A 527 -26.75 25.27 -8.29
C GLY A 527 -26.67 26.72 -7.78
N SER A 528 -25.60 27.10 -7.05
CA SER A 528 -25.37 28.48 -6.61
C SER A 528 -23.87 28.78 -6.49
N ASN A 529 -23.48 30.04 -6.76
CA ASN A 529 -22.09 30.50 -6.58
C ASN A 529 -21.78 30.97 -5.14
N GLN A 530 -22.78 30.95 -4.25
CA GLN A 530 -22.64 31.29 -2.83
C GLN A 530 -22.09 30.13 -2.03
N LEU A 531 -21.52 30.41 -0.85
CA LEU A 531 -21.09 29.37 0.09
C LEU A 531 -22.25 28.46 0.52
N TYR A 532 -21.97 27.17 0.70
CA TYR A 532 -22.96 26.22 1.18
C TYR A 532 -23.04 26.22 2.71
N SER A 533 -24.07 26.82 3.29
CA SER A 533 -24.18 27.06 4.74
C SER A 533 -24.19 25.79 5.61
N GLU A 534 -24.72 24.66 5.13
CA GLU A 534 -24.66 23.38 5.88
C GLU A 534 -23.25 22.80 5.99
N ALA A 535 -22.32 23.17 5.09
CA ALA A 535 -20.93 22.78 5.22
C ALA A 535 -20.25 23.43 6.43
N LEU A 536 -20.77 24.56 6.91
CA LEU A 536 -20.25 25.30 8.05
C LEU A 536 -20.72 24.73 9.40
N LEU A 537 -21.47 23.62 9.40
CA LEU A 537 -21.83 22.92 10.63
C LEU A 537 -20.57 22.43 11.38
N ASN A 538 -20.58 22.59 12.70
CA ASN A 538 -19.49 22.14 13.58
C ASN A 538 -19.26 20.62 13.58
N THR A 539 -20.18 19.84 13.00
CA THR A 539 -20.05 18.38 12.81
C THR A 539 -19.26 18.01 11.55
N ASN A 540 -18.94 18.99 10.69
CA ASN A 540 -18.14 18.81 9.48
C ASN A 540 -16.67 19.26 9.67
N ILE A 541 -16.27 19.67 10.89
CA ILE A 541 -14.90 20.13 11.16
C ILE A 541 -14.01 19.05 11.77
N VAL A 542 -12.71 19.17 11.49
CA VAL A 542 -11.64 18.32 12.02
C VAL A 542 -10.45 19.19 12.45
N PRO A 543 -9.72 18.87 13.53
CA PRO A 543 -8.54 19.62 13.93
C PRO A 543 -7.46 19.54 12.85
N MET A 544 -6.90 20.69 12.45
CA MET A 544 -5.98 20.78 11.33
C MET A 544 -4.87 21.79 11.58
N TYR A 545 -3.61 21.42 11.33
CA TYR A 545 -2.47 22.33 11.40
C TYR A 545 -2.56 23.38 10.31
N GLN A 546 -2.12 24.60 10.62
CA GLN A 546 -2.16 25.70 9.66
C GLN A 546 -1.32 25.40 8.40
N SER A 547 -0.17 24.73 8.55
CA SER A 547 0.67 24.31 7.42
C SER A 547 -0.04 23.31 6.50
N PHE A 548 -0.84 22.40 7.06
CA PHE A 548 -1.60 21.42 6.29
C PHE A 548 -2.82 22.03 5.57
N GLN A 549 -3.38 23.15 6.08
CA GLN A 549 -4.46 23.84 5.37
C GLN A 549 -4.05 24.31 3.97
N VAL A 550 -2.76 24.53 3.70
CA VAL A 550 -2.27 24.88 2.34
C VAL A 550 -2.56 23.73 1.37
N ILE A 551 -2.17 22.50 1.76
CA ILE A 551 -2.45 21.27 1.00
C ILE A 551 -3.96 21.08 0.84
N TRP A 552 -4.70 21.20 1.93
CA TRP A 552 -6.15 20.97 1.95
C TRP A 552 -6.94 21.97 1.10
N ARG A 553 -6.56 23.25 1.14
CA ARG A 553 -7.18 24.32 0.32
C ARG A 553 -6.84 24.16 -1.14
N TYR A 554 -5.58 23.85 -1.48
CA TYR A 554 -5.19 23.61 -2.87
C TYR A 554 -5.92 22.39 -3.45
N PHE A 555 -6.05 21.32 -2.68
CA PHE A 555 -6.83 20.15 -3.10
C PHE A 555 -8.29 20.50 -3.40
N HIS A 556 -9.00 21.11 -2.47
CA HIS A 556 -10.43 21.41 -2.65
C HIS A 556 -10.71 22.55 -3.64
N GLY A 557 -9.81 23.55 -3.71
CA GLY A 557 -9.99 24.74 -4.55
C GLY A 557 -9.50 24.58 -5.98
N THR A 558 -8.54 23.67 -6.23
CA THR A 558 -7.91 23.52 -7.54
C THR A 558 -8.02 22.10 -8.07
N LEU A 559 -7.58 21.10 -7.30
CA LEU A 559 -7.48 19.71 -7.80
C LEU A 559 -8.84 19.04 -7.93
N LEU A 560 -9.70 19.20 -6.94
CA LEU A 560 -11.02 18.57 -6.92
C LEU A 560 -11.92 19.05 -8.08
N PRO A 561 -12.02 20.37 -8.39
CA PRO A 561 -12.69 20.84 -9.61
C PRO A 561 -12.08 20.23 -10.87
N ARG A 562 -10.75 20.20 -10.99
CA ARG A 562 -10.05 19.61 -12.14
C ARG A 562 -10.37 18.11 -12.31
N TYR A 563 -10.34 17.35 -11.23
CA TYR A 563 -10.73 15.93 -11.26
C TYR A 563 -12.20 15.74 -11.64
N ALA A 564 -13.10 16.59 -11.16
CA ALA A 564 -14.51 16.53 -11.54
C ALA A 564 -14.71 16.83 -13.04
N GLU A 565 -13.93 17.77 -13.59
CA GLU A 565 -13.97 18.09 -15.02
C GLU A 565 -13.44 16.94 -15.88
N GLU A 566 -12.24 16.43 -15.58
CA GLU A 566 -11.56 15.38 -16.33
C GLU A 566 -12.30 14.04 -16.29
N ARG A 567 -13.00 13.75 -15.19
CA ARG A 567 -13.63 12.43 -14.94
C ARG A 567 -15.16 12.43 -15.08
N ASN A 568 -15.74 13.53 -15.57
CA ASN A 568 -17.20 13.72 -15.68
C ASN A 568 -17.93 13.51 -14.35
N GLY A 569 -17.37 14.12 -13.31
CA GLY A 569 -17.81 14.02 -11.92
C GLY A 569 -16.98 13.03 -11.10
N VAL A 570 -16.86 13.30 -9.80
CA VAL A 570 -16.10 12.47 -8.87
C VAL A 570 -16.83 12.37 -7.53
N ASN A 571 -17.02 11.15 -7.03
CA ASN A 571 -17.43 10.91 -5.65
C ASN A 571 -16.20 10.98 -4.74
N VAL A 572 -16.35 11.62 -3.60
CA VAL A 572 -15.28 11.81 -2.62
C VAL A 572 -15.72 11.20 -1.29
N VAL A 573 -14.80 10.49 -0.64
CA VAL A 573 -14.87 10.21 0.79
C VAL A 573 -13.60 10.69 1.45
N SER A 574 -13.71 11.56 2.46
CA SER A 574 -12.57 12.10 3.19
C SER A 574 -12.76 11.97 4.70
N GLY A 575 -11.67 11.89 5.46
CA GLY A 575 -11.73 11.79 6.92
C GLY A 575 -10.38 11.78 7.61
N PRO A 576 -10.35 11.91 8.95
CA PRO A 576 -9.14 11.84 9.76
C PRO A 576 -8.63 10.40 9.91
N VAL A 577 -7.34 10.27 10.19
CA VAL A 577 -6.66 8.99 10.46
C VAL A 577 -5.87 9.08 11.78
N PHE A 578 -5.93 8.02 12.58
CA PHE A 578 -5.19 7.89 13.84
C PHE A 578 -4.40 6.59 13.82
N ASP A 579 -3.08 6.73 13.65
CA ASP A 579 -2.08 5.66 13.57
C ASP A 579 -0.81 6.16 14.28
N SER A 580 -0.95 6.34 15.60
CA SER A 580 0.08 6.94 16.46
C SER A 580 1.21 5.95 16.77
N ASP A 581 0.92 4.66 16.71
CA ASP A 581 1.90 3.57 16.84
C ASP A 581 2.52 3.13 15.50
N TYR A 582 2.18 3.85 14.42
CA TYR A 582 2.77 3.74 13.07
C TYR A 582 2.78 2.31 12.53
N ASP A 583 1.72 1.58 12.83
CA ASP A 583 1.55 0.16 12.57
C ASP A 583 0.66 -0.13 11.34
N GLY A 584 0.13 0.94 10.72
CA GLY A 584 -0.66 0.91 9.50
C GLY A 584 -2.13 0.51 9.73
N CYS A 585 -2.55 0.33 10.98
CA CYS A 585 -3.93 0.04 11.37
C CYS A 585 -4.53 1.21 12.16
N TYR A 586 -5.84 1.18 12.37
CA TYR A 586 -6.49 2.17 13.24
C TYR A 586 -6.08 1.95 14.70
N ASP A 587 -5.77 3.05 15.40
CA ASP A 587 -5.40 3.02 16.82
C ASP A 587 -6.51 2.43 17.72
N SER A 588 -6.11 1.69 18.75
CA SER A 588 -7.01 1.24 19.83
C SER A 588 -7.54 2.40 20.67
N SER A 589 -8.62 2.18 21.43
CA SER A 589 -9.16 3.23 22.34
C SER A 589 -8.12 3.64 23.39
N GLU A 590 -7.29 2.70 23.85
CA GLU A 590 -6.19 2.94 24.77
C GLU A 590 -5.11 3.82 24.12
N THR A 591 -4.68 3.48 22.90
CA THR A 591 -3.69 4.26 22.14
C THR A 591 -4.17 5.69 21.89
N LEU A 592 -5.44 5.86 21.50
CA LEU A 592 -6.04 7.18 21.28
C LEU A 592 -6.04 8.04 22.54
N LYS A 593 -6.44 7.48 23.69
CA LYS A 593 -6.42 8.19 24.98
C LYS A 593 -5.02 8.61 25.39
N GLN A 594 -4.01 7.78 25.11
CA GLN A 594 -2.61 8.11 25.42
C GLN A 594 -2.04 9.23 24.53
N ASN A 595 -2.58 9.38 23.32
CA ASN A 595 -2.12 10.36 22.33
C ASN A 595 -3.01 11.62 22.24
N SER A 596 -4.02 11.75 23.11
CA SER A 596 -4.79 12.97 23.24
C SER A 596 -3.90 14.10 23.79
N ARG A 597 -4.14 15.33 23.31
CA ARG A 597 -3.38 16.51 23.72
C ARG A 597 -4.26 17.47 24.51
N LEU A 598 -3.68 18.14 25.49
CA LEU A 598 -4.35 19.22 26.21
C LEU A 598 -3.97 20.56 25.56
N ILE A 599 -4.92 21.19 24.86
CA ILE A 599 -4.75 22.51 24.25
C ILE A 599 -5.82 23.44 24.82
N ARG A 600 -5.43 24.60 25.35
CA ARG A 600 -6.34 25.56 26.01
C ARG A 600 -7.26 24.90 27.05
N ASN A 601 -6.71 23.98 27.85
CA ASN A 601 -7.41 23.19 28.86
C ASN A 601 -8.57 22.32 28.32
N GLN A 602 -8.52 21.96 27.04
CA GLN A 602 -9.44 21.01 26.42
C GLN A 602 -8.66 19.83 25.87
N GLU A 603 -9.17 18.63 26.11
CA GLU A 603 -8.63 17.41 25.52
C GLU A 603 -9.05 17.35 24.03
N ILE A 604 -8.08 17.11 23.16
CA ILE A 604 -8.29 17.03 21.71
C ILE A 604 -7.43 15.94 21.09
N LEU A 605 -8.03 15.18 20.19
CA LEU A 605 -7.32 14.24 19.32
C LEU A 605 -6.94 14.96 18.02
N ILE A 606 -5.65 14.98 17.70
CA ILE A 606 -5.16 15.54 16.43
C ILE A 606 -4.88 14.37 15.49
N PRO A 607 -5.48 14.33 14.28
CA PRO A 607 -5.23 13.28 13.32
C PRO A 607 -3.74 13.17 12.97
N THR A 608 -3.24 11.95 12.80
CA THR A 608 -1.88 11.69 12.30
C THR A 608 -1.79 11.92 10.79
N HIS A 609 -2.87 11.60 10.07
CA HIS A 609 -3.01 11.74 8.63
C HIS A 609 -4.45 12.14 8.28
N PHE A 610 -4.67 12.52 7.04
CA PHE A 610 -6.01 12.64 6.43
C PHE A 610 -6.10 11.73 5.22
N PHE A 611 -7.19 10.97 5.11
CA PHE A 611 -7.43 10.15 3.93
C PHE A 611 -8.40 10.85 2.98
N ILE A 612 -8.22 10.61 1.68
CA ILE A 612 -9.17 10.97 0.63
C ILE A 612 -9.30 9.78 -0.32
N VAL A 613 -10.53 9.37 -0.64
CA VAL A 613 -10.86 8.37 -1.66
C VAL A 613 -11.70 9.05 -2.74
N LEU A 614 -11.15 9.14 -3.94
CA LEU A 614 -11.82 9.61 -5.15
C LEU A 614 -12.33 8.41 -5.93
N THR A 615 -13.58 8.47 -6.38
CA THR A 615 -14.19 7.41 -7.19
C THR A 615 -15.01 8.00 -8.34
N SER A 616 -14.63 7.64 -9.56
CA SER A 616 -15.32 7.99 -10.81
C SER A 616 -15.60 6.73 -11.62
N CYS A 617 -16.08 6.87 -12.85
CA CYS A 617 -16.26 5.74 -13.76
C CYS A 617 -15.03 5.57 -14.65
N LYS A 618 -14.66 4.34 -15.01
CA LYS A 618 -13.68 4.11 -16.09
C LYS A 618 -14.15 4.68 -17.42
N ASN A 619 -15.45 4.55 -17.69
CA ASN A 619 -16.10 5.17 -18.84
C ASN A 619 -16.51 6.61 -18.49
N THR A 620 -15.76 7.60 -18.98
CA THR A 620 -16.01 9.03 -18.71
C THR A 620 -17.30 9.58 -19.31
N PHE A 621 -18.03 8.80 -20.14
CA PHE A 621 -19.40 9.16 -20.56
C PHE A 621 -20.43 8.96 -19.44
N GLN A 622 -20.10 8.17 -18.41
CA GLN A 622 -20.95 7.93 -17.24
C GLN A 622 -20.60 8.91 -16.11
N THR A 623 -21.55 9.13 -15.20
CA THR A 623 -21.33 9.90 -13.96
C THR A 623 -21.17 8.96 -12.77
N PRO A 624 -20.54 9.38 -11.66
CA PRO A 624 -20.37 8.56 -10.45
C PRO A 624 -21.64 7.84 -9.95
N SER A 625 -22.82 8.43 -10.18
CA SER A 625 -24.11 7.87 -9.76
C SER A 625 -24.61 6.67 -10.61
N GLN A 626 -23.97 6.40 -11.74
CA GLN A 626 -24.38 5.42 -12.76
C GLN A 626 -23.20 4.58 -13.28
N CYS A 627 -22.06 4.54 -12.58
CA CYS A 627 -20.89 3.78 -13.05
C CYS A 627 -21.15 2.27 -13.08
N ASP A 628 -20.81 1.66 -14.22
CA ASP A 628 -20.70 0.21 -14.32
C ASP A 628 -19.36 -0.27 -13.74
N ASP A 629 -18.24 0.29 -14.21
CA ASP A 629 -16.90 0.02 -13.72
C ASP A 629 -16.31 1.24 -13.01
N LEU A 630 -15.83 1.03 -11.78
CA LEU A 630 -15.23 2.09 -10.98
C LEU A 630 -13.77 2.33 -11.37
N ASP A 631 -13.39 3.60 -11.39
CA ASP A 631 -12.01 4.07 -11.33
C ASP A 631 -11.79 4.78 -9.99
N SER A 632 -10.73 4.41 -9.27
CA SER A 632 -10.51 4.87 -7.90
C SER A 632 -9.09 5.34 -7.66
N LEU A 633 -8.96 6.41 -6.89
CA LEU A 633 -7.67 6.98 -6.47
C LEU A 633 -7.77 7.34 -4.99
N ALA A 634 -6.84 6.84 -4.17
CA ALA A 634 -6.82 7.10 -2.74
C ALA A 634 -5.49 7.70 -2.28
N PHE A 635 -5.56 8.48 -1.20
CA PHE A 635 -4.43 9.17 -0.58
C PHE A 635 -4.48 9.04 0.94
N ILE A 636 -3.31 8.95 1.58
CA ILE A 636 -3.15 9.05 3.04
C ILE A 636 -2.10 10.13 3.30
N LEU A 637 -2.55 11.37 3.50
CA LEU A 637 -1.71 12.56 3.56
C LEU A 637 -1.19 12.80 4.98
N PRO A 638 0.12 12.96 5.20
CA PRO A 638 0.69 13.16 6.53
C PRO A 638 0.27 14.52 7.10
N HIS A 639 -0.30 14.52 8.30
CA HIS A 639 -0.79 15.73 8.95
C HIS A 639 0.32 16.33 9.82
N ARG A 640 1.14 17.18 9.20
CA ARG A 640 2.36 17.75 9.81
C ARG A 640 2.20 19.22 10.17
N THR A 641 2.98 19.65 11.16
CA THR A 641 3.04 21.05 11.64
C THR A 641 3.76 21.98 10.66
N ASP A 642 4.55 21.43 9.74
CA ASP A 642 5.27 22.15 8.69
C ASP A 642 5.21 21.41 7.34
N ASN A 643 5.62 22.08 6.27
CA ASN A 643 5.72 21.52 4.91
C ASN A 643 7.18 21.25 4.52
N SER A 644 8.05 20.93 5.49
CA SER A 644 9.49 20.74 5.24
C SER A 644 9.78 19.56 4.31
N GLU A 645 8.89 18.55 4.26
CA GLU A 645 8.92 17.43 3.32
C GLU A 645 8.94 17.83 1.84
N SER A 646 8.24 18.91 1.54
CA SER A 646 8.02 19.39 0.18
C SER A 646 9.09 20.40 -0.25
N CYS A 647 9.95 20.85 0.68
CA CYS A 647 10.89 21.95 0.47
C CYS A 647 10.19 23.14 -0.21
N ALA A 648 9.04 23.55 0.32
CA ALA A 648 8.12 24.48 -0.34
C ALA A 648 8.69 25.91 -0.58
N ASN A 649 9.79 26.26 0.07
CA ASN A 649 10.41 27.58 -0.09
C ASN A 649 10.87 27.81 -1.54
N GLY A 650 10.34 28.86 -2.18
CA GLY A 650 10.66 29.20 -3.57
C GLY A 650 9.95 28.33 -4.63
N LYS A 651 9.03 27.44 -4.24
CA LYS A 651 8.23 26.62 -5.16
C LYS A 651 6.77 27.08 -5.23
N HIS A 652 6.16 27.00 -6.41
CA HIS A 652 4.74 27.26 -6.58
C HIS A 652 3.89 26.11 -5.97
N GLU A 653 2.76 26.42 -5.35
CA GLU A 653 1.88 25.44 -4.68
C GLU A 653 1.45 24.30 -5.61
N SER A 654 1.19 24.61 -6.88
CA SER A 654 0.79 23.61 -7.88
C SER A 654 1.82 22.52 -8.14
N SER A 655 3.12 22.79 -7.94
CA SER A 655 4.16 21.78 -8.15
C SER A 655 4.25 20.86 -6.93
N TRP A 656 4.51 21.42 -5.74
CA TRP A 656 4.88 20.60 -4.61
C TRP A 656 3.68 19.89 -3.95
N VAL A 657 2.47 20.45 -4.00
CA VAL A 657 1.27 19.80 -3.45
C VAL A 657 0.91 18.57 -4.29
N GLU A 658 0.95 18.68 -5.62
CA GLU A 658 0.68 17.55 -6.52
C GLU A 658 1.75 16.45 -6.38
N GLU A 659 3.04 16.82 -6.27
CA GLU A 659 4.12 15.89 -5.96
C GLU A 659 3.90 15.14 -4.63
N LEU A 660 3.47 15.86 -3.58
CA LEU A 660 3.16 15.28 -2.27
C LEU A 660 2.00 14.29 -2.36
N LEU A 661 0.91 14.65 -3.05
CA LEU A 661 -0.24 13.75 -3.26
C LEU A 661 0.16 12.50 -4.05
N ARG A 662 0.96 12.66 -5.13
CA ARG A 662 1.47 11.53 -5.90
C ARG A 662 2.32 10.61 -5.03
N LEU A 663 3.17 11.15 -4.16
CA LEU A 663 4.04 10.38 -3.26
C LEU A 663 3.22 9.57 -2.22
N HIS A 664 2.19 10.20 -1.65
CA HIS A 664 1.31 9.66 -0.59
C HIS A 664 0.00 9.04 -1.10
N ARG A 665 -0.03 8.66 -2.38
CA ARG A 665 -1.09 7.78 -2.90
C ARG A 665 -1.07 6.44 -2.16
N ALA A 666 -2.24 5.83 -2.03
CA ALA A 666 -2.43 4.59 -1.30
C ALA A 666 -3.45 3.70 -1.99
N ARG A 667 -3.50 2.43 -1.61
CA ARG A 667 -4.61 1.53 -1.96
C ARG A 667 -5.82 1.93 -1.14
N ILE A 668 -7.03 1.66 -1.63
CA ILE A 668 -8.22 1.79 -0.78
C ILE A 668 -8.11 0.81 0.40
N MET A 669 -7.49 -0.35 0.20
CA MET A 669 -7.23 -1.30 1.29
C MET A 669 -6.33 -0.71 2.39
N ASP A 670 -5.34 0.13 2.06
CA ASP A 670 -4.54 0.84 3.07
C ASP A 670 -5.42 1.79 3.88
N VAL A 671 -6.35 2.49 3.22
CA VAL A 671 -7.33 3.35 3.88
C VAL A 671 -8.25 2.52 4.78
N GLU A 672 -8.75 1.37 4.33
CA GLU A 672 -9.61 0.48 5.14
C GLU A 672 -8.90 -0.01 6.40
N HIS A 673 -7.64 -0.43 6.29
CA HIS A 673 -6.85 -0.88 7.44
C HIS A 673 -6.59 0.25 8.45
N ILE A 674 -6.14 1.42 7.99
CA ILE A 674 -5.73 2.52 8.88
C ILE A 674 -6.90 3.30 9.47
N THR A 675 -8.10 3.16 8.90
CA THR A 675 -9.32 3.85 9.39
C THR A 675 -10.31 2.89 10.05
N GLY A 676 -10.20 1.59 9.83
CA GLY A 676 -11.23 0.62 10.21
C GLY A 676 -12.56 0.85 9.50
N LEU A 677 -12.54 1.42 8.28
CA LEU A 677 -13.71 1.59 7.43
C LEU A 677 -13.76 0.48 6.37
N SER A 678 -14.94 0.28 5.78
CA SER A 678 -15.09 -0.60 4.61
C SER A 678 -16.00 0.04 3.56
N PHE A 679 -15.46 0.24 2.36
CA PHE A 679 -16.10 0.93 1.23
C PHE A 679 -16.78 -0.05 0.26
N TYR A 680 -17.65 0.49 -0.59
CA TYR A 680 -18.25 -0.20 -1.76
C TYR A 680 -19.09 -1.45 -1.48
N GLN A 681 -19.59 -1.63 -0.26
CA GLN A 681 -20.32 -2.86 0.12
C GLN A 681 -21.71 -3.01 -0.55
N GLU A 682 -22.24 -1.97 -1.18
CA GLU A 682 -23.54 -2.01 -1.88
C GLU A 682 -23.39 -2.05 -3.41
N ARG A 683 -22.16 -2.22 -3.92
CA ARG A 683 -21.88 -2.50 -5.32
C ARG A 683 -22.41 -3.89 -5.70
N LYS A 684 -22.74 -4.06 -6.99
CA LYS A 684 -23.36 -5.29 -7.51
C LYS A 684 -22.32 -6.32 -7.94
N GLU A 685 -21.11 -5.86 -8.21
CA GLU A 685 -19.98 -6.66 -8.64
C GLU A 685 -19.64 -7.73 -7.58
N PRO A 686 -19.13 -8.90 -8.01
CA PRO A 686 -18.59 -9.89 -7.09
C PRO A 686 -17.55 -9.28 -6.14
N ILE A 687 -17.53 -9.77 -4.90
CA ILE A 687 -16.64 -9.23 -3.87
C ILE A 687 -15.17 -9.34 -4.30
N SER A 688 -14.77 -10.41 -4.99
CA SER A 688 -13.40 -10.53 -5.53
C SER A 688 -13.01 -9.39 -6.46
N ASP A 689 -13.95 -8.86 -7.25
CA ASP A 689 -13.70 -7.77 -8.20
C ASP A 689 -13.59 -6.44 -7.44
N ILE A 690 -14.40 -6.26 -6.39
CA ILE A 690 -14.26 -5.15 -5.45
C ILE A 690 -12.92 -5.21 -4.70
N LEU A 691 -12.45 -6.40 -4.29
CA LEU A 691 -11.14 -6.56 -3.66
C LEU A 691 -10.02 -6.20 -4.63
N LYS A 692 -10.10 -6.65 -5.89
CA LYS A 692 -9.15 -6.26 -6.95
C LYS A 692 -9.07 -4.75 -7.10
N LEU A 693 -10.21 -4.06 -7.11
CA LEU A 693 -10.26 -2.59 -7.13
C LEU A 693 -9.58 -2.00 -5.89
N LYS A 694 -9.89 -2.53 -4.70
CA LYS A 694 -9.37 -1.99 -3.43
C LYS A 694 -7.87 -2.17 -3.24
N THR A 695 -7.30 -3.24 -3.79
CA THR A 695 -5.85 -3.53 -3.77
C THR A 695 -5.09 -2.84 -4.90
N HIS A 696 -5.78 -2.23 -5.86
CA HIS A 696 -5.13 -1.52 -6.95
C HIS A 696 -4.40 -0.28 -6.43
N LEU A 697 -3.16 -0.11 -6.88
CA LEU A 697 -2.33 1.06 -6.60
C LEU A 697 -1.94 1.70 -7.94
N PRO A 698 -2.42 2.91 -8.24
CA PRO A 698 -2.13 3.58 -9.51
C PRO A 698 -0.63 3.80 -9.73
N THR A 699 -0.20 3.57 -10.96
CA THR A 699 1.15 3.91 -11.45
C THR A 699 1.01 5.10 -12.41
N PHE A 700 1.64 6.22 -12.06
CA PHE A 700 1.82 7.34 -12.97
C PHE A 700 3.14 7.10 -13.71
N ASN A 701 3.16 7.21 -15.04
CA ASN A 701 4.44 7.13 -15.74
C ASN A 701 5.30 8.34 -15.34
N GLN A 702 6.62 8.18 -15.34
CA GLN A 702 7.53 9.30 -15.15
C GLN A 702 7.47 10.33 -16.30
N GLU A 703 6.78 9.97 -17.39
CA GLU A 703 6.53 10.81 -18.56
C GLU A 703 5.14 11.50 -18.53
N ASP A 704 4.30 11.26 -17.51
CA ASP A 704 2.95 11.84 -17.34
C ASP A 704 2.86 13.06 -16.38
#